data_AF-A0A8S3Z5E2-F1
#
_entry.id   AF-A0A8S3Z5E2-F1
#
_cell.length_a   1.000
_cell.length_b   1.000
_cell.length_c   1.000
_cell.angle_alpha   90.00
_cell.angle_beta   90.00
_cell.angle_gamma   90.00
#
_symmetry.space_group_name_H-M   'P 1'
#
loop_
_entity.id
_entity.type
_entity.pdbx_description
1 polymer ?
#
loop_
_entity_poly.entity_id
_entity_poly.type
_entity_poly.pdbx_seq_one_letter_code
_entity_poly.pdbx_strand_id
1 'polypeptide(L)'
;MATSLSEGEFHRMQLQLIELRTVNYELEAKNKKLERDLSEIQEKHELLHRELGKAKQAINKSKKAKDAEALIQETDSLQRKLQSQEEEFRLQNQTLMAELALLIASNEDLKKEAESRKEQSNATKGEENEQSDNTDELRRLQAENSALQKKLNVLQEKLERDVPVQNEPLSQKSSSETPQHEGNRFFNISELQLQLDTEREEKLIIKAELEQKQKESKEQEAALQEELDKTNEKLKKKQESFLQLQAEKEELFKESSSKLEESQAARDRDQKYYKDQIAKLQAEIERGKKEAGEQQMTAEKQMDDLRQQLTELKKQVDVSGMATTHQLQEQASRYLADIAILRDTVQKLTKDRDDLSAQLQESSRVAEDAVAQMQAAQTERDTQITAVQEISKVAEKRKALLDELAIKYQKEYDSHKESIKQMETRHMEEVDRLQSVVHDHVRKISELSKQLPVIDELSRKVHSLEDTKGWLERRLKEIEEQLSSTTSAYKQERELLMNTHKTEVEELTSNHKQEISRLKEEKEVIEQQAERREAELNEELAALRSKANNLKQEIKDTEDEKKLHEKKGMTMLKDLKRQLHAERKRAERLQAKLQELLSEGNSKMEDLFRTPDSDIQAGDASSVSSWGASASGLGRDSIASGPQSPMSGNSGFVSEANTGEEHGDLLKRIGILQQEKWALEEKVNHLEVSNACMAEDILNKTSIIEHYVMESRTGPKHQSSHEEKLSLKKVMDLVNRGSDHAQQTQDMNKKLQAMLEETLTKNMHLQQHLELMSQEVVRLSKLSAPAIARAPPDRSAKEATPPTSLPLAATTAASLPSQIPNNDSSSDRDSSVASEENFEVISNLPVNDDPVIIDGDNIDFQS
;
A
#
# COMPACT_ATOMS: atom_id res chain seq x y z
N MET A 1 58.90 -28.88 -57.05
CA MET A 1 59.01 -30.33 -56.87
C MET A 1 57.94 -30.76 -55.89
N ALA A 2 57.08 -31.71 -56.25
CA ALA A 2 56.07 -32.22 -55.32
C ALA A 2 56.75 -33.24 -54.40
N THR A 3 56.95 -32.88 -53.13
CA THR A 3 57.32 -33.83 -52.09
C THR A 3 56.11 -34.72 -51.83
N SER A 4 56.16 -35.94 -52.34
CA SER A 4 55.16 -36.96 -52.01
C SER A 4 55.20 -37.23 -50.52
N LEU A 5 54.09 -36.96 -49.82
CA LEU A 5 53.85 -37.42 -48.45
C LEU A 5 54.24 -38.90 -48.34
N SER A 6 55.01 -39.27 -47.32
CA SER A 6 55.29 -40.68 -47.07
C SER A 6 54.00 -41.40 -46.70
N GLU A 7 53.94 -42.70 -47.01
CA GLU A 7 52.75 -43.54 -46.74
C GLU A 7 52.35 -43.50 -45.25
N GLY A 8 53.33 -43.41 -44.35
CA GLY A 8 53.10 -43.23 -42.91
C GLY A 8 52.50 -41.86 -42.53
N GLU A 9 52.92 -40.77 -43.18
CA GLU A 9 52.34 -39.43 -42.95
C GLU A 9 50.90 -39.36 -43.50
N PHE A 10 50.67 -39.93 -44.69
CA PHE A 10 49.33 -40.02 -45.26
C PHE A 10 48.38 -40.84 -44.38
N HIS A 11 48.84 -41.99 -43.87
CA HIS A 11 48.04 -42.81 -42.95
C HIS A 11 47.76 -42.10 -41.61
N ARG A 12 48.73 -41.38 -41.06
CA ARG A 12 48.56 -40.56 -39.84
C ARG A 12 47.55 -39.44 -40.05
N MET A 13 47.59 -38.78 -41.21
CA MET A 13 46.62 -37.73 -41.58
C MET A 13 45.22 -38.29 -41.83
N GLN A 14 45.09 -39.51 -42.38
CA GLN A 14 43.80 -40.22 -42.46
C GLN A 14 43.23 -40.54 -41.07
N LEU A 15 44.05 -41.07 -40.15
CA LEU A 15 43.64 -41.33 -38.76
C LEU A 15 43.16 -40.04 -38.07
N GLN A 16 43.94 -38.97 -38.16
CA GLN A 16 43.58 -37.67 -37.59
C GLN A 16 42.28 -37.09 -38.21
N LEU A 17 42.05 -37.28 -39.52
CA LEU A 17 40.79 -36.89 -40.18
C LEU A 17 39.60 -37.72 -39.70
N ILE A 18 39.78 -39.01 -39.41
CA ILE A 18 38.75 -39.88 -38.84
C ILE A 18 38.44 -39.47 -37.40
N GLU A 19 39.47 -39.22 -36.57
CA GLU A 19 39.31 -38.73 -35.20
C GLU A 19 38.56 -37.38 -35.18
N LEU A 20 38.95 -36.41 -36.02
CA LEU A 20 38.26 -35.13 -36.15
C LEU A 20 36.80 -35.28 -36.59
N ARG A 21 36.49 -36.23 -37.49
CA ARG A 21 35.11 -36.53 -37.90
C ARG A 21 34.30 -37.14 -36.75
N THR A 22 34.86 -38.09 -36.01
CA THR A 22 34.21 -38.70 -34.83
C THR A 22 33.94 -37.63 -33.77
N VAL A 23 34.92 -36.79 -33.45
CA VAL A 23 34.77 -35.67 -32.51
C VAL A 23 33.71 -34.68 -32.98
N ASN A 24 33.66 -34.34 -34.27
CA ASN A 24 32.60 -33.48 -34.82
C ASN A 24 31.21 -34.11 -34.66
N TYR A 25 31.04 -35.41 -34.95
CA TYR A 25 29.75 -36.08 -34.75
C TYR A 25 29.34 -36.14 -33.27
N GLU A 26 30.29 -36.33 -32.35
CA GLU A 26 30.02 -36.25 -30.91
C GLU A 26 29.64 -34.84 -30.45
N LEU A 27 30.29 -33.81 -30.98
CA LEU A 27 29.98 -32.41 -30.69
C LEU A 27 28.62 -32.01 -31.28
N GLU A 28 28.28 -32.45 -32.49
CA GLU A 28 26.98 -32.24 -33.12
C GLU A 28 25.86 -32.94 -32.32
N ALA A 29 26.11 -34.16 -31.83
CA ALA A 29 25.17 -34.87 -30.95
C ALA A 29 24.99 -34.16 -29.59
N LYS A 30 26.07 -33.58 -29.03
CA LYS A 30 26.02 -32.76 -27.80
C LYS A 30 25.25 -31.45 -28.03
N ASN A 31 25.50 -30.73 -29.13
CA ASN A 31 24.75 -29.52 -29.49
C ASN A 31 23.26 -29.83 -29.67
N LYS A 32 22.90 -30.84 -30.45
CA LYS A 32 21.49 -31.28 -30.60
C LYS A 32 20.83 -31.68 -29.27
N LYS A 33 21.60 -32.14 -28.29
CA LYS A 33 21.07 -32.38 -26.94
C LYS A 33 20.85 -31.06 -26.18
N LEU A 34 21.85 -30.18 -26.17
CA LEU A 34 21.76 -28.87 -25.51
C LEU A 34 20.65 -28.00 -26.10
N GLU A 35 20.42 -28.05 -27.40
CA GLU A 35 19.28 -27.40 -28.07
C GLU A 35 17.93 -27.88 -27.52
N ARG A 36 17.73 -29.20 -27.39
CA ARG A 36 16.50 -29.77 -26.80
C ARG A 36 16.36 -29.40 -25.33
N ASP A 37 17.43 -29.55 -24.54
CA ASP A 37 17.44 -29.19 -23.12
C ASP A 37 17.09 -27.69 -22.94
N LEU A 38 17.58 -26.82 -23.85
CA LEU A 38 17.30 -25.38 -23.88
C LEU A 38 15.85 -25.07 -24.28
N SER A 39 15.30 -25.73 -25.31
CA SER A 39 13.88 -25.60 -25.68
C SER A 39 12.96 -26.07 -24.55
N GLU A 40 13.25 -27.19 -23.90
CA GLU A 40 12.49 -27.66 -22.73
C GLU A 40 12.50 -26.65 -21.57
N ILE A 41 13.64 -26.00 -21.33
CA ILE A 41 13.76 -24.95 -20.30
C ILE A 41 12.98 -23.70 -20.69
N GLN A 42 12.98 -23.30 -21.98
CA GLN A 42 12.18 -22.19 -22.49
C GLN A 42 10.68 -22.45 -22.33
N GLU A 43 10.18 -23.64 -22.71
CA GLU A 43 8.77 -24.02 -22.52
C GLU A 43 8.37 -24.02 -21.02
N LYS A 44 9.23 -24.57 -20.14
CA LYS A 44 9.01 -24.54 -18.69
C LYS A 44 8.99 -23.11 -18.14
N HIS A 45 9.87 -22.24 -18.63
CA HIS A 45 9.90 -20.82 -18.25
C HIS A 45 8.63 -20.09 -18.70
N GLU A 46 8.16 -20.31 -19.93
CA GLU A 46 6.89 -19.75 -20.41
C GLU A 46 5.69 -20.23 -19.59
N LEU A 47 5.63 -21.52 -19.27
CA LEU A 47 4.56 -22.08 -18.43
C LEU A 47 4.55 -21.43 -17.05
N LEU A 48 5.69 -21.35 -16.37
CA LEU A 48 5.82 -20.69 -15.08
C LEU A 48 5.48 -19.19 -15.14
N HIS A 49 5.89 -18.48 -16.21
CA HIS A 49 5.54 -17.07 -16.39
C HIS A 49 4.03 -16.88 -16.60
N ARG A 50 3.38 -17.79 -17.34
CA ARG A 50 1.93 -17.80 -17.60
C ARG A 50 1.14 -18.14 -16.32
N GLU A 51 1.66 -19.04 -15.48
CA GLU A 51 1.10 -19.35 -14.17
C GLU A 51 1.27 -18.21 -13.15
N LEU A 52 2.46 -17.60 -13.10
CA LEU A 52 2.72 -16.39 -12.30
C LEU A 52 1.76 -15.26 -12.67
N GLY A 53 1.51 -15.06 -13.97
CA GLY A 53 0.52 -14.09 -14.48
C GLY A 53 -0.90 -14.40 -13.99
N LYS A 54 -1.33 -15.66 -14.08
CA LYS A 54 -2.63 -16.12 -13.54
C LYS A 54 -2.73 -15.93 -12.02
N ALA A 55 -1.69 -16.27 -11.27
CA ALA A 55 -1.64 -16.12 -9.82
C ALA A 55 -1.71 -14.65 -9.39
N LYS A 56 -0.92 -13.76 -10.02
CA LYS A 56 -1.01 -12.30 -9.81
C LYS A 56 -2.39 -11.76 -10.15
N GLN A 57 -2.99 -12.21 -11.25
CA GLN A 57 -4.34 -11.76 -11.62
C GLN A 57 -5.41 -12.28 -10.64
N ALA A 58 -5.26 -13.50 -10.11
CA ALA A 58 -6.12 -14.06 -9.07
C ALA A 58 -5.97 -13.33 -7.73
N ILE A 59 -4.75 -12.91 -7.35
CA ILE A 59 -4.48 -12.08 -6.17
C ILE A 59 -5.12 -10.69 -6.34
N ASN A 60 -4.93 -10.03 -7.47
CA ASN A 60 -5.51 -8.69 -7.72
C ASN A 60 -7.06 -8.72 -7.85
N LYS A 61 -7.62 -9.86 -8.28
CA LYS A 61 -9.08 -10.12 -8.27
C LYS A 61 -9.57 -10.64 -6.91
N SER A 62 -8.68 -11.06 -6.01
CA SER A 62 -9.04 -11.61 -4.71
C SER A 62 -9.64 -10.52 -3.84
N LYS A 63 -10.85 -10.75 -3.37
CA LYS A 63 -11.51 -9.85 -2.42
C LYS A 63 -10.64 -9.64 -1.17
N LYS A 64 -9.91 -10.66 -0.71
CA LYS A 64 -8.99 -10.56 0.44
C LYS A 64 -7.86 -9.53 0.24
N ALA A 65 -7.40 -9.28 -0.98
CA ALA A 65 -6.39 -8.25 -1.24
C ALA A 65 -6.99 -6.84 -1.06
N LYS A 66 -8.20 -6.61 -1.60
CA LYS A 66 -8.93 -5.35 -1.44
C LYS A 66 -9.42 -5.12 -0.01
N ASP A 67 -9.89 -6.18 0.65
CA ASP A 67 -10.29 -6.14 2.06
C ASP A 67 -9.06 -5.85 2.95
N ALA A 68 -7.87 -6.37 2.61
CA ALA A 68 -6.62 -6.01 3.29
C ALA A 68 -6.17 -4.57 3.02
N GLU A 69 -6.24 -4.06 1.78
CA GLU A 69 -5.99 -2.65 1.47
C GLU A 69 -6.96 -1.73 2.21
N ALA A 70 -8.24 -2.09 2.31
CA ALA A 70 -9.25 -1.34 3.06
C ALA A 70 -8.96 -1.34 4.57
N LEU A 71 -8.58 -2.48 5.14
CA LEU A 71 -8.17 -2.59 6.55
C LEU A 71 -6.89 -1.79 6.84
N ILE A 72 -5.94 -1.71 5.92
CA ILE A 72 -4.75 -0.85 6.03
C ILE A 72 -5.16 0.62 6.01
N GLN A 73 -6.02 1.04 5.08
CA GLN A 73 -6.54 2.42 5.03
C GLN A 73 -7.36 2.80 6.27
N GLU A 74 -8.13 1.86 6.83
CA GLU A 74 -8.84 2.05 8.09
C GLU A 74 -7.88 2.16 9.27
N THR A 75 -6.84 1.30 9.33
CA THR A 75 -5.80 1.35 10.36
C THR A 75 -5.04 2.68 10.31
N ASP A 76 -4.64 3.16 9.13
CA ASP A 76 -4.02 4.47 8.94
C ASP A 76 -4.94 5.62 9.40
N SER A 77 -6.24 5.53 9.10
CA SER A 77 -7.24 6.51 9.51
C SER A 77 -7.43 6.54 11.02
N LEU A 78 -7.49 5.38 11.66
CA LEU A 78 -7.55 5.23 13.11
C LEU A 78 -6.26 5.72 13.79
N GLN A 79 -5.10 5.43 13.22
CA GLN A 79 -3.81 5.88 13.74
C GLN A 79 -3.66 7.41 13.67
N ARG A 80 -4.10 8.06 12.58
CA ARG A 80 -4.16 9.53 12.49
C ARG A 80 -5.14 10.14 13.51
N LYS A 81 -6.29 9.51 13.72
CA LYS A 81 -7.25 9.94 14.75
C LYS A 81 -6.68 9.82 16.15
N LEU A 82 -5.97 8.72 16.44
CA LEU A 82 -5.29 8.52 17.72
C LEU A 82 -4.20 9.59 17.94
N GLN A 83 -3.36 9.84 16.94
CA GLN A 83 -2.35 10.90 16.99
C GLN A 83 -2.98 12.29 17.22
N SER A 84 -4.08 12.61 16.53
CA SER A 84 -4.83 13.85 16.75
C SER A 84 -5.38 13.96 18.18
N GLN A 85 -5.88 12.86 18.76
CA GLN A 85 -6.36 12.83 20.14
C GLN A 85 -5.22 12.90 21.16
N GLU A 86 -4.06 12.30 20.89
CA GLU A 86 -2.85 12.43 21.70
C GLU A 86 -2.31 13.86 21.67
N GLU A 87 -2.34 14.53 20.52
CA GLU A 87 -1.99 15.95 20.36
C GLU A 87 -2.98 16.87 21.08
N GLU A 88 -4.29 16.65 20.96
CA GLU A 88 -5.32 17.37 21.71
C GLU A 88 -5.16 17.19 23.23
N PHE A 89 -4.96 15.96 23.70
CA PHE A 89 -4.74 15.68 25.13
C PHE A 89 -3.44 16.32 25.64
N ARG A 90 -2.37 16.27 24.85
CA ARG A 90 -1.10 16.94 25.15
C ARG A 90 -1.25 18.45 25.22
N LEU A 91 -1.99 19.06 24.29
CA LEU A 91 -2.28 20.48 24.27
C LEU A 91 -3.17 20.90 25.46
N GLN A 92 -4.17 20.09 25.81
CA GLN A 92 -5.03 20.30 26.97
C GLN A 92 -4.21 20.25 28.27
N ASN A 93 -3.33 19.26 28.42
CA ASN A 93 -2.46 19.10 29.59
C ASN A 93 -1.42 20.24 29.67
N GLN A 94 -0.84 20.66 28.54
CA GLN A 94 0.03 21.84 28.47
C GLN A 94 -0.72 23.13 28.86
N THR A 95 -1.97 23.29 28.43
CA THR A 95 -2.82 24.43 28.79
C THR A 95 -3.15 24.43 30.28
N LEU A 96 -3.54 23.28 30.84
CA LEU A 96 -3.78 23.10 32.27
C LEU A 96 -2.54 23.44 33.11
N MET A 97 -1.36 22.99 32.69
CA MET A 97 -0.10 23.33 33.37
C MET A 97 0.24 24.82 33.28
N ALA A 98 -0.09 25.49 32.16
CA ALA A 98 0.08 26.94 32.02
C ALA A 98 -0.93 27.72 32.90
N GLU A 99 -2.18 27.27 32.99
CA GLU A 99 -3.19 27.84 33.89
C GLU A 99 -2.82 27.64 35.36
N LEU A 100 -2.31 26.47 35.74
CA LEU A 100 -1.77 26.21 37.07
C LEU A 100 -0.58 27.12 37.39
N ALA A 101 0.35 27.32 36.46
CA ALA A 101 1.47 28.24 36.63
C ALA A 101 1.00 29.70 36.81
N LEU A 102 -0.01 30.14 36.06
CA LEU A 102 -0.63 31.46 36.23
C LEU A 102 -1.37 31.61 37.57
N LEU A 103 -2.05 30.55 38.02
CA LEU A 103 -2.69 30.49 39.34
C LEU A 103 -1.67 30.53 40.47
N ILE A 104 -0.54 29.82 40.34
CA ILE A 104 0.56 29.88 41.32
C ILE A 104 1.16 31.29 41.36
N ALA A 105 1.49 31.88 40.21
CA ALA A 105 2.00 33.25 40.14
C ALA A 105 1.02 34.28 40.74
N SER A 106 -0.27 34.18 40.42
CA SER A 106 -1.32 35.04 41.00
C SER A 106 -1.45 34.85 42.51
N ASN A 107 -1.32 33.63 43.03
CA ASN A 107 -1.31 33.36 44.47
C ASN A 107 -0.03 33.87 45.15
N GLU A 108 1.13 33.78 44.50
CA GLU A 108 2.37 34.39 45.00
C GLU A 108 2.28 35.92 45.04
N ASP A 109 1.69 36.54 44.01
CA ASP A 109 1.51 37.99 43.97
C ASP A 109 0.47 38.46 44.98
N LEU A 110 -0.65 37.75 45.15
CA LEU A 110 -1.61 37.98 46.24
C LEU A 110 -0.97 37.77 47.62
N LYS A 111 -0.06 36.81 47.76
CA LYS A 111 0.68 36.58 49.00
C LYS A 111 1.67 37.71 49.28
N LYS A 112 2.42 38.19 48.27
CA LYS A 112 3.26 39.40 48.38
C LYS A 112 2.41 40.65 48.65
N GLU A 113 1.21 40.74 48.10
CA GLU A 113 0.30 41.86 48.38
C GLU A 113 -0.23 41.76 49.82
N ALA A 114 -0.57 40.57 50.32
CA ALA A 114 -0.96 40.34 51.70
C ALA A 114 0.21 40.60 52.68
N GLU A 115 1.43 40.17 52.34
CA GLU A 115 2.65 40.44 53.11
C GLU A 115 2.97 41.95 53.12
N SER A 116 2.95 42.63 51.97
CA SER A 116 3.18 44.09 51.90
C SER A 116 2.06 44.91 52.53
N ARG A 117 0.79 44.46 52.51
CA ARG A 117 -0.30 45.04 53.31
C ARG A 117 -0.15 44.78 54.80
N LYS A 118 0.49 43.68 55.20
CA LYS A 118 0.83 43.36 56.60
C LYS A 118 2.07 44.10 57.08
N GLU A 119 3.02 44.40 56.20
CA GLU A 119 4.15 45.29 56.45
C GLU A 119 3.70 46.76 56.48
N GLN A 120 2.81 47.17 55.57
CA GLN A 120 2.16 48.47 55.63
C GLN A 120 1.31 48.61 56.89
N SER A 121 0.54 47.58 57.28
CA SER A 121 -0.21 47.62 58.54
C SER A 121 0.71 47.57 59.76
N ASN A 122 1.88 46.91 59.73
CA ASN A 122 2.89 47.05 60.77
C ASN A 122 3.61 48.43 60.75
N ALA A 123 3.61 49.14 59.63
CA ALA A 123 4.16 50.49 59.51
C ALA A 123 3.16 51.60 59.90
N THR A 124 1.84 51.35 59.80
CA THR A 124 0.80 52.23 60.38
C THR A 124 0.33 51.79 61.77
N LYS A 125 0.52 50.54 62.19
CA LYS A 125 0.35 50.10 63.59
C LYS A 125 1.58 50.41 64.45
N GLY A 126 1.91 51.70 64.50
CA GLY A 126 2.54 52.27 65.70
C GLY A 126 1.59 52.25 66.91
N GLU A 127 0.28 52.07 66.67
CA GLU A 127 -0.79 51.99 67.66
C GLU A 127 -1.76 50.83 67.29
N GLU A 128 -2.59 50.39 68.25
CA GLU A 128 -3.64 49.34 68.12
C GLU A 128 -3.19 47.86 68.13
N ASN A 129 -2.84 47.42 69.35
CA ASN A 129 -2.48 46.07 69.76
C ASN A 129 -3.70 45.25 70.27
N GLU A 130 -4.63 44.89 69.37
CA GLU A 130 -5.92 44.24 69.68
C GLU A 130 -5.84 42.82 70.31
N GLN A 131 -4.64 42.28 70.53
CA GLN A 131 -4.43 41.04 71.30
C GLN A 131 -3.99 41.29 72.75
N SER A 132 -3.64 42.53 73.13
CA SER A 132 -3.47 42.90 74.55
C SER A 132 -4.82 43.04 75.24
N ASP A 133 -5.76 43.78 74.61
CA ASP A 133 -7.01 44.19 75.28
C ASP A 133 -7.86 43.02 75.76
N ASN A 134 -7.99 41.93 75.01
CA ASN A 134 -8.71 40.75 75.50
C ASN A 134 -8.02 40.08 76.72
N THR A 135 -6.69 40.16 76.83
CA THR A 135 -5.96 39.62 78.00
C THR A 135 -5.91 40.58 79.19
N ASP A 136 -5.86 41.88 78.92
CA ASP A 136 -5.87 42.94 79.93
C ASP A 136 -7.29 43.18 80.47
N GLU A 137 -8.33 43.05 79.64
CA GLU A 137 -9.73 43.06 80.03
C GLU A 137 -10.12 41.78 80.78
N LEU A 138 -9.61 40.60 80.39
CA LEU A 138 -9.76 39.39 81.21
C LEU A 138 -9.05 39.52 82.57
N ARG A 139 -7.85 40.13 82.62
CA ARG A 139 -7.17 40.48 83.88
C ARG A 139 -7.94 41.50 84.71
N ARG A 140 -8.53 42.51 84.06
CA ARG A 140 -9.31 43.56 84.72
C ARG A 140 -10.62 43.01 85.29
N LEU A 141 -11.30 42.14 84.55
CA LEU A 141 -12.50 41.41 85.00
C LEU A 141 -12.18 40.34 86.07
N GLN A 142 -10.99 39.73 86.05
CA GLN A 142 -10.51 38.89 87.17
C GLN A 142 -10.14 39.71 88.41
N ALA A 143 -9.52 40.88 88.24
CA ALA A 143 -9.22 41.80 89.34
C ALA A 143 -10.51 42.39 89.94
N GLU A 144 -11.50 42.70 89.10
CA GLU A 144 -12.83 43.17 89.51
C GLU A 144 -13.64 42.06 90.19
N ASN A 145 -13.63 40.82 89.68
CA ASN A 145 -14.19 39.67 90.40
C ASN A 145 -13.49 39.45 91.75
N SER A 146 -12.16 39.57 91.83
CA SER A 146 -11.44 39.45 93.10
C SER A 146 -11.75 40.61 94.06
N ALA A 147 -11.98 41.83 93.56
CA ALA A 147 -12.42 42.97 94.35
C ALA A 147 -13.89 42.84 94.80
N LEU A 148 -14.76 42.28 93.97
CA LEU A 148 -16.15 41.98 94.30
C LEU A 148 -16.27 40.82 95.28
N GLN A 149 -15.47 39.75 95.14
CA GLN A 149 -15.37 38.66 96.13
C GLN A 149 -14.79 39.17 97.46
N LYS A 150 -13.84 40.11 97.45
CA LYS A 150 -13.38 40.79 98.68
C LYS A 150 -14.47 41.67 99.30
N LYS A 151 -15.29 42.37 98.50
CA LYS A 151 -16.46 43.11 99.00
C LYS A 151 -17.57 42.17 99.51
N LEU A 152 -17.76 41.00 98.89
CA LEU A 152 -18.69 39.97 99.32
C LEU A 152 -18.24 39.41 100.68
N ASN A 153 -16.96 39.05 100.82
CA ASN A 153 -16.37 38.61 102.09
C ASN A 153 -16.48 39.67 103.18
N VAL A 154 -16.24 40.97 102.89
CA VAL A 154 -16.39 42.06 103.87
C VAL A 154 -17.85 42.33 104.26
N LEU A 155 -18.83 41.86 103.47
CA LEU A 155 -20.25 41.87 103.83
C LEU A 155 -20.70 40.57 104.53
N GLN A 156 -20.11 39.41 104.23
CA GLN A 156 -20.32 38.16 104.97
C GLN A 156 -19.65 38.19 106.36
N GLU A 157 -18.47 38.78 106.50
CA GLU A 157 -17.73 38.93 107.77
C GLU A 157 -18.41 39.92 108.75
N LYS A 158 -19.49 40.60 108.32
CA LYS A 158 -20.34 41.46 109.17
C LYS A 158 -21.70 40.87 109.55
N LEU A 159 -22.03 39.65 109.14
CA LEU A 159 -23.33 39.03 109.43
C LEU A 159 -23.25 37.58 109.96
N GLU A 160 -22.10 37.14 110.49
CA GLU A 160 -21.99 35.81 111.13
C GLU A 160 -21.15 35.83 112.41
N ARG A 161 -21.81 36.20 113.51
CA ARG A 161 -21.55 35.67 114.86
C ARG A 161 -22.87 35.18 115.42
N ASP A 162 -23.13 33.88 115.30
CA ASP A 162 -23.39 32.96 116.43
C ASP A 162 -23.97 31.62 115.92
N VAL A 163 -23.79 30.59 116.74
CA VAL A 163 -23.72 29.15 116.36
C VAL A 163 -24.40 28.34 117.50
N PRO A 164 -25.08 27.20 117.27
CA PRO A 164 -26.44 27.13 116.69
C PRO A 164 -27.32 26.09 117.48
N VAL A 165 -28.30 25.43 116.82
CA VAL A 165 -28.93 24.12 117.19
C VAL A 165 -29.93 24.20 118.37
N GLN A 166 -31.20 23.72 118.29
CA GLN A 166 -31.59 22.30 118.23
C GLN A 166 -33.09 22.04 117.94
N ASN A 167 -33.35 20.92 117.26
CA ASN A 167 -34.55 20.04 117.11
C ASN A 167 -35.91 20.28 117.84
N GLU A 168 -36.98 20.21 117.03
CA GLU A 168 -38.22 19.37 117.19
C GLU A 168 -39.26 19.69 118.33
N PRO A 169 -40.43 18.99 118.50
CA PRO A 169 -41.74 19.62 118.19
C PRO A 169 -42.87 19.54 119.26
N LEU A 170 -44.11 19.93 118.85
CA LEU A 170 -45.47 19.56 119.34
C LEU A 170 -46.26 20.39 120.42
N SER A 171 -47.51 20.76 120.06
CA SER A 171 -48.79 20.61 120.82
C SER A 171 -49.43 21.73 121.72
N GLN A 172 -50.68 22.10 121.35
CA GLN A 172 -51.94 22.37 122.13
C GLN A 172 -52.16 23.50 123.19
N LYS A 173 -53.30 24.24 122.99
CA LYS A 173 -54.38 24.73 123.94
C LYS A 173 -54.00 25.67 125.12
N SER A 174 -54.87 26.52 125.74
CA SER A 174 -56.27 27.00 125.54
C SER A 174 -56.60 28.17 126.53
N SER A 175 -57.67 28.97 126.29
CA SER A 175 -58.66 29.62 127.25
C SER A 175 -58.22 30.23 128.63
N SER A 176 -58.88 31.21 129.28
CA SER A 176 -59.92 32.23 128.99
C SER A 176 -60.23 33.03 130.29
N GLU A 177 -60.50 34.34 130.18
CA GLU A 177 -61.44 35.18 130.97
C GLU A 177 -61.47 35.28 132.54
N THR A 178 -61.98 36.43 132.99
CA THR A 178 -62.19 36.92 134.37
C THR A 178 -63.68 37.20 134.65
N PRO A 179 -64.17 37.17 135.92
CA PRO A 179 -65.45 37.84 136.25
C PRO A 179 -65.45 38.72 137.53
N GLN A 180 -66.63 39.26 137.90
CA GLN A 180 -66.87 40.53 138.61
C GLN A 180 -67.36 40.42 140.09
N HIS A 181 -68.01 41.47 140.61
CA HIS A 181 -68.14 41.90 142.01
C HIS A 181 -69.60 41.93 142.56
N GLU A 182 -69.76 41.80 143.89
CA GLU A 182 -70.95 42.17 144.72
C GLU A 182 -70.70 43.46 145.53
N GLY A 183 -71.63 44.13 146.25
CA GLY A 183 -73.08 43.95 146.54
C GLY A 183 -73.47 44.70 147.84
N ASN A 184 -74.76 44.94 148.19
CA ASN A 184 -75.13 45.67 149.44
C ASN A 184 -76.52 45.35 150.06
N ARG A 185 -76.81 45.75 151.32
CA ARG A 185 -77.91 45.19 152.18
C ARG A 185 -78.67 46.14 153.17
N PHE A 186 -79.96 45.81 153.39
CA PHE A 186 -80.76 45.71 154.66
C PHE A 186 -81.59 46.88 155.33
N PHE A 187 -82.93 46.69 155.38
CA PHE A 187 -83.96 46.76 156.50
C PHE A 187 -84.15 48.07 157.36
N ASN A 188 -85.13 48.28 158.29
CA ASN A 188 -86.04 47.36 159.05
C ASN A 188 -87.36 47.98 159.68
N ILE A 189 -88.45 47.18 159.76
CA ILE A 189 -89.58 47.06 160.74
C ILE A 189 -90.31 48.28 161.42
N SER A 190 -91.66 48.31 161.29
CA SER A 190 -92.68 48.40 162.38
C SER A 190 -94.00 49.14 162.05
N GLU A 191 -94.44 49.22 160.79
CA GLU A 191 -95.83 49.56 160.45
C GLU A 191 -96.68 48.30 160.24
N LEU A 192 -96.64 47.44 161.27
CA LEU A 192 -96.91 45.99 161.29
C LEU A 192 -98.35 45.51 160.99
N GLN A 193 -99.16 46.32 160.32
CA GLN A 193 -100.48 45.92 159.82
C GLN A 193 -100.74 46.41 158.40
N LEU A 194 -100.26 47.60 158.03
CA LEU A 194 -100.15 48.01 156.63
C LEU A 194 -99.02 47.25 155.92
N GLN A 195 -97.93 46.95 156.65
CA GLN A 195 -96.85 46.05 156.21
C GLN A 195 -97.30 44.63 155.91
N LEU A 196 -98.43 44.12 156.41
CA LEU A 196 -98.84 42.75 156.06
C LEU A 196 -99.45 42.66 154.66
N ASP A 197 -100.20 43.67 154.24
CA ASP A 197 -100.82 43.70 152.91
C ASP A 197 -99.91 44.38 151.88
N THR A 198 -99.12 45.40 152.28
CA THR A 198 -98.01 45.88 151.43
C THR A 198 -96.90 44.85 151.31
N GLU A 199 -96.47 44.08 152.33
CA GLU A 199 -95.55 42.96 152.07
C GLU A 199 -96.20 41.81 151.30
N ARG A 200 -97.53 41.67 151.25
CA ARG A 200 -98.17 40.69 150.34
C ARG A 200 -98.15 41.16 148.89
N GLU A 201 -98.40 42.44 148.63
CA GLU A 201 -98.26 43.03 147.30
C GLU A 201 -96.79 43.17 146.88
N GLU A 202 -95.90 43.65 147.74
CA GLU A 202 -94.44 43.69 147.51
C GLU A 202 -93.87 42.29 147.34
N LYS A 203 -94.32 41.27 148.09
CA LYS A 203 -93.89 39.88 147.83
C LYS A 203 -94.47 39.31 146.54
N LEU A 204 -95.60 39.81 146.05
CA LEU A 204 -96.09 39.48 144.71
C LEU A 204 -95.31 40.23 143.62
N ILE A 205 -94.98 41.51 143.82
CA ILE A 205 -94.22 42.36 142.90
C ILE A 205 -92.77 41.90 142.83
N ILE A 206 -92.07 41.72 143.96
CA ILE A 206 -90.70 41.18 144.01
C ILE A 206 -90.67 39.76 143.45
N LYS A 207 -91.69 38.93 143.68
CA LYS A 207 -91.78 37.60 143.04
C LYS A 207 -92.00 37.72 141.53
N ALA A 208 -92.77 38.70 141.05
CA ALA A 208 -92.96 38.97 139.63
C ALA A 208 -91.69 39.57 138.98
N GLU A 209 -90.97 40.48 139.65
CA GLU A 209 -89.69 41.04 139.20
C GLU A 209 -88.59 39.99 139.21
N LEU A 210 -88.57 39.09 140.18
CA LEU A 210 -87.61 38.00 140.27
C LEU A 210 -87.95 36.87 139.28
N GLU A 211 -89.24 36.58 139.04
CA GLU A 211 -89.68 35.73 137.93
C GLU A 211 -89.38 36.37 136.57
N GLN A 212 -89.52 37.69 136.42
CA GLN A 212 -89.14 38.43 135.21
C GLN A 212 -87.63 38.43 135.00
N LYS A 213 -86.81 38.73 136.02
CA LYS A 213 -85.34 38.66 135.91
C LYS A 213 -84.84 37.25 135.69
N GLN A 214 -85.49 36.25 136.28
CA GLN A 214 -85.20 34.84 136.00
C GLN A 214 -85.62 34.45 134.57
N LYS A 215 -86.69 35.03 134.02
CA LYS A 215 -87.11 34.85 132.63
C LYS A 215 -86.15 35.55 131.66
N GLU A 216 -85.73 36.79 131.94
CA GLU A 216 -84.73 37.53 131.18
C GLU A 216 -83.36 36.82 131.20
N SER A 217 -82.91 36.30 132.36
CA SER A 217 -81.69 35.48 132.46
C SER A 217 -81.80 34.20 131.63
N LYS A 218 -82.93 33.48 131.73
CA LYS A 218 -83.18 32.28 130.91
C LYS A 218 -83.28 32.58 129.42
N GLU A 219 -83.82 33.72 129.02
CA GLU A 219 -83.88 34.16 127.63
C GLU A 219 -82.49 34.57 127.12
N GLN A 220 -81.64 35.20 127.95
CA GLN A 220 -80.23 35.47 127.63
C GLN A 220 -79.39 34.20 127.56
N GLU A 221 -79.55 33.27 128.50
CA GLU A 221 -78.94 31.94 128.48
C GLU A 221 -79.37 31.15 127.24
N ALA A 222 -80.66 31.18 126.88
CA ALA A 222 -81.17 30.53 125.68
C ALA A 222 -80.63 31.18 124.39
N ALA A 223 -80.55 32.51 124.32
CA ALA A 223 -79.99 33.21 123.16
C ALA A 223 -78.48 32.97 123.01
N LEU A 224 -77.72 32.94 124.12
CA LEU A 224 -76.31 32.56 124.13
C LEU A 224 -76.12 31.09 123.77
N GLN A 225 -76.98 30.20 124.23
CA GLN A 225 -76.97 28.78 123.85
C GLN A 225 -77.28 28.62 122.34
N GLU A 226 -78.24 29.37 121.79
CA GLU A 226 -78.57 29.33 120.36
C GLU A 226 -77.42 29.88 119.49
N GLU A 227 -76.73 30.95 119.92
CA GLU A 227 -75.53 31.43 119.23
C GLU A 227 -74.33 30.50 119.40
N LEU A 228 -74.19 29.83 120.55
CA LEU A 228 -73.20 28.76 120.77
C LEU A 228 -73.46 27.59 119.81
N ASP A 229 -74.71 27.16 119.65
CA ASP A 229 -75.08 26.06 118.76
C ASP A 229 -74.92 26.46 117.28
N LYS A 230 -75.30 27.68 116.88
CA LYS A 230 -75.05 28.22 115.52
C LYS A 230 -73.56 28.33 115.21
N THR A 231 -72.73 28.77 116.16
CA THR A 231 -71.27 28.88 115.95
C THR A 231 -70.62 27.50 115.90
N ASN A 232 -71.09 26.54 116.71
CA ASN A 232 -70.67 25.14 116.68
C ASN A 232 -71.08 24.43 115.37
N GLU A 233 -72.29 24.68 114.85
CA GLU A 233 -72.72 24.16 113.54
C GLU A 233 -71.92 24.77 112.39
N LYS A 234 -71.66 26.10 112.42
CA LYS A 234 -70.74 26.76 111.47
C LYS A 234 -69.32 26.19 111.55
N LEU A 235 -68.85 25.83 112.75
CA LEU A 235 -67.54 25.21 112.95
C LEU A 235 -67.49 23.79 112.36
N LYS A 236 -68.52 22.97 112.61
CA LYS A 236 -68.65 21.61 112.01
C LYS A 236 -68.69 21.66 110.49
N LYS A 237 -69.52 22.51 109.89
CA LYS A 237 -69.58 22.68 108.42
C LYS A 237 -68.25 23.14 107.83
N LYS A 238 -67.48 23.97 108.55
CA LYS A 238 -66.11 24.33 108.15
C LYS A 238 -65.11 23.18 108.29
N GLN A 239 -65.23 22.34 109.34
CA GLN A 239 -64.40 21.14 109.49
C GLN A 239 -64.70 20.09 108.42
N GLU A 240 -65.98 19.85 108.11
CA GLU A 240 -66.44 18.96 107.04
C GLU A 240 -65.97 19.46 105.67
N SER A 241 -66.15 20.75 105.37
CA SER A 241 -65.65 21.37 104.14
C SER A 241 -64.12 21.31 104.03
N PHE A 242 -63.39 21.50 105.13
CA PHE A 242 -61.93 21.36 105.15
C PHE A 242 -61.48 19.90 104.90
N LEU A 243 -62.14 18.93 105.53
CA LEU A 243 -61.87 17.50 105.29
C LEU A 243 -62.19 17.09 103.85
N GLN A 244 -63.27 17.60 103.27
CA GLN A 244 -63.62 17.36 101.87
C GLN A 244 -62.60 17.98 100.92
N LEU A 245 -62.19 19.23 101.13
CA LEU A 245 -61.12 19.87 100.34
C LEU A 245 -59.77 19.18 100.52
N GLN A 246 -59.48 18.63 101.70
CA GLN A 246 -58.27 17.83 101.92
C GLN A 246 -58.34 16.50 101.14
N ALA A 247 -59.48 15.80 101.18
CA ALA A 247 -59.67 14.57 100.42
C ALA A 247 -59.58 14.80 98.91
N GLU A 248 -60.24 15.84 98.39
CA GLU A 248 -60.17 16.25 96.97
C GLU A 248 -58.75 16.63 96.56
N LYS A 249 -58.03 17.38 97.42
CA LYS A 249 -56.60 17.68 97.22
C LYS A 249 -55.77 16.39 97.14
N GLU A 250 -55.93 15.47 98.09
CA GLU A 250 -55.21 14.19 98.11
C GLU A 250 -55.54 13.29 96.90
N GLU A 251 -56.78 13.32 96.42
CA GLU A 251 -57.22 12.62 95.21
C GLU A 251 -56.60 13.25 93.94
N LEU A 252 -56.63 14.58 93.81
CA LEU A 252 -55.95 15.29 92.71
C LEU A 252 -54.43 15.08 92.71
N PHE A 253 -53.79 14.99 93.88
CA PHE A 253 -52.36 14.63 93.96
C PHE A 253 -52.10 13.19 93.52
N LYS A 254 -52.95 12.24 93.89
CA LYS A 254 -52.85 10.84 93.42
C LYS A 254 -53.07 10.75 91.91
N GLU A 255 -54.08 11.42 91.38
CA GLU A 255 -54.39 11.44 89.95
C GLU A 255 -53.27 12.12 89.14
N SER A 256 -52.73 13.24 89.64
CA SER A 256 -51.59 13.93 89.02
C SER A 256 -50.31 13.08 89.05
N SER A 257 -50.05 12.36 90.16
CA SER A 257 -48.94 11.41 90.25
C SER A 257 -49.11 10.23 89.29
N SER A 258 -50.31 9.65 89.20
CA SER A 258 -50.62 8.55 88.27
C SER A 258 -50.44 8.98 86.81
N LYS A 259 -50.96 10.15 86.42
CA LYS A 259 -50.79 10.71 85.07
C LYS A 259 -49.32 11.00 84.73
N LEU A 260 -48.52 11.44 85.71
CA LEU A 260 -47.09 11.65 85.53
C LEU A 260 -46.35 10.31 85.33
N GLU A 261 -46.67 9.29 86.12
CA GLU A 261 -46.09 7.95 86.02
C GLU A 261 -46.49 7.25 84.71
N GLU A 262 -47.75 7.36 84.27
CA GLU A 262 -48.21 6.87 82.97
C GLU A 262 -47.49 7.57 81.80
N SER A 263 -47.33 8.89 81.87
CA SER A 263 -46.60 9.66 80.86
C SER A 263 -45.11 9.29 80.82
N GLN A 264 -44.50 9.06 81.98
CA GLN A 264 -43.11 8.60 82.06
C GLN A 264 -42.96 7.18 81.51
N ALA A 265 -43.85 6.26 81.88
CA ALA A 265 -43.86 4.89 81.35
C ALA A 265 -44.14 4.84 79.84
N ALA A 266 -44.92 5.78 79.28
CA ALA A 266 -45.07 5.92 77.83
C ALA A 266 -43.75 6.35 77.17
N ARG A 267 -43.10 7.40 77.69
CA ARG A 267 -41.78 7.85 77.20
C ARG A 267 -40.71 6.77 77.29
N ASP A 268 -40.71 5.98 78.35
CA ASP A 268 -39.73 4.90 78.55
C ASP A 268 -39.96 3.74 77.56
N ARG A 269 -41.22 3.43 77.21
CA ARG A 269 -41.56 2.48 76.14
C ARG A 269 -41.10 2.99 74.77
N ASP A 270 -41.36 4.26 74.45
CA ASP A 270 -40.94 4.86 73.18
C ASP A 270 -39.41 4.94 73.09
N GLN A 271 -38.74 5.36 74.17
CA GLN A 271 -37.27 5.39 74.23
C GLN A 271 -36.67 3.99 74.05
N LYS A 272 -37.30 2.96 74.64
CA LYS A 272 -36.89 1.56 74.41
C LYS A 272 -37.11 1.14 72.96
N TYR A 273 -38.27 1.44 72.38
CA TYR A 273 -38.58 1.14 70.98
C TYR A 273 -37.55 1.75 70.02
N TYR A 274 -37.23 3.04 70.19
CA TYR A 274 -36.20 3.70 69.37
C TYR A 274 -34.80 3.16 69.62
N LYS A 275 -34.43 2.82 70.86
CA LYS A 275 -33.15 2.15 71.16
C LYS A 275 -33.04 0.79 70.47
N ASP A 276 -34.08 -0.04 70.55
CA ASP A 276 -34.14 -1.37 69.91
C ASP A 276 -34.10 -1.24 68.37
N GLN A 277 -34.71 -0.21 67.79
CA GLN A 277 -34.68 0.04 66.35
C GLN A 277 -33.31 0.57 65.87
N ILE A 278 -32.66 1.46 66.64
CA ILE A 278 -31.28 1.90 66.39
C ILE A 278 -30.31 0.71 66.46
N ALA A 279 -30.45 -0.16 67.48
CA ALA A 279 -29.61 -1.34 67.62
C ALA A 279 -29.76 -2.33 66.45
N LYS A 280 -30.99 -2.53 65.94
CA LYS A 280 -31.24 -3.32 64.72
C LYS A 280 -30.56 -2.71 63.49
N LEU A 281 -30.75 -1.41 63.24
CA LEU A 281 -30.12 -0.73 62.09
C LEU A 281 -28.59 -0.75 62.17
N GLN A 282 -28.01 -0.60 63.37
CA GLN A 282 -26.58 -0.75 63.59
C GLN A 282 -26.09 -2.17 63.27
N ALA A 283 -26.82 -3.21 63.70
CA ALA A 283 -26.49 -4.60 63.37
C ALA A 283 -26.60 -4.89 61.86
N GLU A 284 -27.58 -4.30 61.17
CA GLU A 284 -27.71 -4.44 59.71
C GLU A 284 -26.60 -3.72 58.95
N ILE A 285 -26.17 -2.53 59.41
CA ILE A 285 -25.03 -1.80 58.86
C ILE A 285 -23.72 -2.58 59.05
N GLU A 286 -23.45 -3.13 60.24
CA GLU A 286 -22.24 -3.92 60.48
C GLU A 286 -22.23 -5.24 59.70
N ARG A 287 -23.40 -5.89 59.54
CA ARG A 287 -23.54 -7.05 58.63
C ARG A 287 -23.22 -6.64 57.18
N GLY A 288 -23.81 -5.56 56.69
CA GLY A 288 -23.59 -5.08 55.32
C GLY A 288 -22.12 -4.68 55.06
N LYS A 289 -21.45 -4.06 56.04
CA LYS A 289 -20.00 -3.80 55.98
C LYS A 289 -19.18 -5.09 55.88
N LYS A 290 -19.53 -6.12 56.66
CA LYS A 290 -18.86 -7.41 56.63
C LYS A 290 -19.03 -8.12 55.29
N GLU A 291 -20.25 -8.16 54.77
CA GLU A 291 -20.56 -8.73 53.45
C GLU A 291 -19.85 -7.97 52.31
N ALA A 292 -19.81 -6.63 52.37
CA ALA A 292 -19.06 -5.81 51.41
C ALA A 292 -17.54 -6.04 51.50
N GLY A 293 -16.98 -6.19 52.70
CA GLY A 293 -15.56 -6.52 52.90
C GLY A 293 -15.19 -7.92 52.40
N GLU A 294 -16.06 -8.91 52.60
CA GLU A 294 -15.90 -10.25 52.05
C GLU A 294 -15.94 -10.24 50.50
N GLN A 295 -16.88 -9.50 49.90
CA GLN A 295 -16.93 -9.30 48.45
C GLN A 295 -15.67 -8.60 47.92
N GLN A 296 -15.22 -7.52 48.57
CA GLN A 296 -13.98 -6.81 48.20
C GLN A 296 -12.76 -7.74 48.23
N MET A 297 -12.59 -8.52 49.30
CA MET A 297 -11.51 -9.52 49.40
C MET A 297 -11.56 -10.57 48.27
N THR A 298 -12.76 -11.02 47.88
CA THR A 298 -12.88 -11.96 46.76
C THR A 298 -12.55 -11.34 45.40
N ALA A 299 -12.96 -10.08 45.16
CA ALA A 299 -12.67 -9.35 43.94
C ALA A 299 -11.18 -8.99 43.83
N GLU A 300 -10.54 -8.58 44.93
CA GLU A 300 -9.11 -8.29 45.00
C GLU A 300 -8.28 -9.55 44.71
N LYS A 301 -8.64 -10.69 45.30
CA LYS A 301 -8.03 -11.97 44.99
C LYS A 301 -8.20 -12.36 43.51
N GLN A 302 -9.39 -12.19 42.94
CA GLN A 302 -9.62 -12.46 41.51
C GLN A 302 -8.79 -11.54 40.61
N MET A 303 -8.61 -10.27 40.96
CA MET A 303 -7.71 -9.37 40.23
C MET A 303 -6.26 -9.82 40.30
N ASP A 304 -5.79 -10.29 41.46
CA ASP A 304 -4.41 -10.76 41.61
C ASP A 304 -4.17 -12.11 40.91
N ASP A 305 -5.14 -13.02 40.92
CA ASP A 305 -5.09 -14.26 40.13
C ASP A 305 -5.04 -13.95 38.62
N LEU A 306 -5.84 -12.99 38.14
CA LEU A 306 -5.82 -12.51 36.74
C LEU A 306 -4.52 -11.79 36.38
N ARG A 307 -3.97 -10.96 37.29
CA ARG A 307 -2.66 -10.32 37.11
C ARG A 307 -1.55 -11.36 36.99
N GLN A 308 -1.55 -12.39 37.83
CA GLN A 308 -0.59 -13.49 37.75
C GLN A 308 -0.70 -14.22 36.40
N GLN A 309 -1.92 -14.57 35.97
CA GLN A 309 -2.15 -15.17 34.65
C GLN A 309 -1.63 -14.29 33.50
N LEU A 310 -1.92 -12.99 33.52
CA LEU A 310 -1.41 -12.04 32.53
C LEU A 310 0.13 -11.96 32.53
N THR A 311 0.78 -11.98 33.70
CA THR A 311 2.25 -12.01 33.75
C THR A 311 2.86 -13.31 33.22
N GLU A 312 2.18 -14.45 33.40
CA GLU A 312 2.67 -15.74 32.91
C GLU A 312 2.45 -15.90 31.41
N LEU A 313 1.27 -15.52 30.90
CA LEU A 313 1.00 -15.40 29.47
C LEU A 313 1.99 -14.45 28.79
N LYS A 314 2.32 -13.32 29.42
CA LYS A 314 3.33 -12.39 28.90
C LYS A 314 4.71 -13.04 28.83
N LYS A 315 5.19 -13.71 29.88
CA LYS A 315 6.46 -14.47 29.83
C LYS A 315 6.46 -15.54 28.73
N GLN A 316 5.35 -16.25 28.55
CA GLN A 316 5.25 -17.27 27.51
C GLN A 316 5.33 -16.68 26.10
N VAL A 317 4.66 -15.53 25.87
CA VAL A 317 4.76 -14.76 24.63
C VAL A 317 6.19 -14.22 24.42
N ASP A 318 6.80 -13.65 25.46
CA ASP A 318 8.17 -13.13 25.40
C ASP A 318 9.18 -14.24 25.06
N VAL A 319 9.09 -15.42 25.70
CA VAL A 319 9.95 -16.59 25.40
C VAL A 319 9.73 -17.12 23.99
N SER A 320 8.47 -17.20 23.53
CA SER A 320 8.13 -17.61 22.15
C SER A 320 8.65 -16.60 21.11
N GLY A 321 8.52 -15.31 21.41
CA GLY A 321 9.07 -14.20 20.61
C GLY A 321 10.59 -14.24 20.55
N MET A 322 11.27 -14.51 21.66
CA MET A 322 12.72 -14.67 21.69
C MET A 322 13.18 -15.90 20.88
N ALA A 323 12.48 -17.04 21.01
CA ALA A 323 12.81 -18.25 20.26
C ALA A 323 12.66 -18.08 18.74
N THR A 324 11.54 -17.48 18.31
CA THR A 324 11.28 -17.18 16.88
C THR A 324 12.26 -16.13 16.34
N THR A 325 12.58 -15.09 17.11
CA THR A 325 13.59 -14.09 16.74
C THR A 325 14.97 -14.71 16.60
N HIS A 326 15.38 -15.57 17.54
CA HIS A 326 16.65 -16.30 17.46
C HIS A 326 16.72 -17.22 16.24
N GLN A 327 15.63 -17.95 15.94
CA GLN A 327 15.56 -18.81 14.75
C GLN A 327 15.69 -18.00 13.45
N LEU A 328 15.04 -16.84 13.34
CA LEU A 328 15.17 -15.93 12.21
C LEU A 328 16.60 -15.35 12.11
N GLN A 329 17.20 -14.97 13.23
CA GLN A 329 18.58 -14.46 13.26
C GLN A 329 19.60 -15.54 12.85
N GLU A 330 19.39 -16.79 13.25
CA GLU A 330 20.23 -17.91 12.83
C GLU A 330 20.07 -18.20 11.32
N GLN A 331 18.84 -18.18 10.79
CA GLN A 331 18.59 -18.31 9.35
C GLN A 331 19.24 -17.18 8.55
N ALA A 332 19.10 -15.93 8.99
CA ALA A 332 19.76 -14.78 8.37
C ALA A 332 21.29 -14.91 8.39
N SER A 333 21.85 -15.41 9.49
CA SER A 333 23.30 -15.65 9.62
C SER A 333 23.79 -16.74 8.65
N ARG A 334 23.01 -17.82 8.46
CA ARG A 334 23.29 -18.87 7.47
C ARG A 334 23.26 -18.33 6.05
N TYR A 335 22.21 -17.59 5.67
CA TYR A 335 22.13 -16.99 4.34
C TYR A 335 23.25 -15.98 4.07
N LEU A 336 23.70 -15.21 5.07
CA LEU A 336 24.86 -14.33 4.93
C LEU A 336 26.17 -15.11 4.68
N ALA A 337 26.34 -16.27 5.34
CA ALA A 337 27.48 -17.16 5.10
C ALA A 337 27.42 -17.78 3.69
N ASP A 338 26.26 -18.27 3.24
CA ASP A 338 26.06 -18.82 1.90
C ASP A 338 26.33 -17.75 0.81
N ILE A 339 25.86 -16.51 1.02
CA ILE A 339 26.14 -15.38 0.13
C ILE A 339 27.64 -15.04 0.10
N ALA A 340 28.36 -15.15 1.22
CA ALA A 340 29.81 -14.95 1.25
C ALA A 340 30.54 -16.04 0.45
N ILE A 341 30.19 -17.32 0.66
CA ILE A 341 30.75 -18.46 -0.09
C ILE A 341 30.48 -18.29 -1.60
N LEU A 342 29.25 -17.92 -1.98
CA LEU A 342 28.90 -17.68 -3.38
C LEU A 342 29.70 -16.52 -3.99
N ARG A 343 29.94 -15.42 -3.27
CA ARG A 343 30.82 -14.33 -3.72
C ARG A 343 32.26 -14.81 -3.94
N ASP A 344 32.81 -15.57 -3.01
CA ASP A 344 34.17 -16.13 -3.12
C ASP A 344 34.30 -17.08 -4.33
N THR A 345 33.28 -17.91 -4.59
CA THR A 345 33.28 -18.78 -5.78
C THR A 345 33.17 -18.00 -7.09
N VAL A 346 32.33 -16.96 -7.15
CA VAL A 346 32.24 -16.07 -8.32
C VAL A 346 33.55 -15.33 -8.55
N GLN A 347 34.22 -14.83 -7.49
CA GLN A 347 35.53 -14.20 -7.63
C GLN A 347 36.60 -15.17 -8.16
N LYS A 348 36.63 -16.41 -7.67
CA LYS A 348 37.55 -17.45 -8.18
C LYS A 348 37.30 -17.74 -9.66
N LEU A 349 36.06 -18.03 -10.04
CA LEU A 349 35.68 -18.28 -11.45
C LEU A 349 35.94 -17.07 -12.36
N THR A 350 35.79 -15.84 -11.84
CA THR A 350 36.13 -14.62 -12.59
C THR A 350 37.63 -14.54 -12.84
N LYS A 351 38.46 -14.85 -11.83
CA LYS A 351 39.91 -14.90 -11.99
C LYS A 351 40.32 -16.01 -12.96
N ASP A 352 39.77 -17.22 -12.82
CA ASP A 352 40.09 -18.35 -13.69
C ASP A 352 39.71 -18.04 -15.16
N ARG A 353 38.60 -17.35 -15.40
CA ARG A 353 38.22 -16.81 -16.72
C ARG A 353 39.26 -15.83 -17.25
N ASP A 354 39.72 -14.90 -16.42
CA ASP A 354 40.67 -13.86 -16.84
C ASP A 354 42.07 -14.44 -17.12
N ASP A 355 42.52 -15.38 -16.29
CA ASP A 355 43.76 -16.14 -16.49
C ASP A 355 43.68 -16.98 -17.79
N LEU A 356 42.54 -17.62 -18.10
CA LEU A 356 42.31 -18.34 -19.36
C LEU A 356 42.21 -17.41 -20.57
N SER A 357 41.58 -16.24 -20.42
CA SER A 357 41.47 -15.23 -21.47
C SER A 357 42.85 -14.70 -21.86
N ALA A 358 43.71 -14.43 -20.88
CA ALA A 358 45.10 -14.04 -21.11
C ALA A 358 45.91 -15.14 -21.82
N GLN A 359 45.73 -16.41 -21.43
CA GLN A 359 46.36 -17.55 -22.13
C GLN A 359 45.89 -17.69 -23.58
N LEU A 360 44.60 -17.50 -23.85
CA LEU A 360 44.06 -17.53 -25.21
C LEU A 360 44.60 -16.37 -26.06
N GLN A 361 44.69 -15.16 -25.48
CA GLN A 361 45.24 -13.99 -26.17
C GLN A 361 46.72 -14.19 -26.53
N GLU A 362 47.56 -14.68 -25.61
CA GLU A 362 48.97 -14.97 -25.92
C GLU A 362 49.10 -16.12 -26.93
N SER A 363 48.24 -17.14 -26.86
CA SER A 363 48.20 -18.21 -27.86
C SER A 363 47.78 -17.70 -29.26
N SER A 364 46.88 -16.71 -29.33
CA SER A 364 46.53 -16.04 -30.59
C SER A 364 47.73 -15.26 -31.12
N ARG A 365 48.40 -14.47 -30.27
CA ARG A 365 49.57 -13.69 -30.68
C ARG A 365 50.71 -14.58 -31.19
N VAL A 366 50.98 -15.70 -30.54
CA VAL A 366 51.98 -16.69 -31.00
C VAL A 366 51.57 -17.34 -32.34
N ALA A 367 50.28 -17.59 -32.56
CA ALA A 367 49.78 -18.09 -33.85
C ALA A 367 49.89 -17.04 -34.96
N GLU A 368 49.58 -15.77 -34.66
CA GLU A 368 49.75 -14.63 -35.57
C GLU A 368 51.22 -14.41 -35.94
N ASP A 369 52.13 -14.43 -34.95
CA ASP A 369 53.58 -14.37 -35.14
C ASP A 369 54.08 -15.53 -36.04
N ALA A 370 53.57 -16.74 -35.85
CA ALA A 370 53.90 -17.91 -36.67
C ALA A 370 53.36 -17.80 -38.11
N VAL A 371 52.15 -17.26 -38.31
CA VAL A 371 51.59 -16.98 -39.65
C VAL A 371 52.40 -15.90 -40.36
N ALA A 372 52.82 -14.84 -39.66
CA ALA A 372 53.68 -13.79 -40.21
C ALA A 372 55.05 -14.35 -40.64
N GLN A 373 55.67 -15.22 -39.83
CA GLN A 373 56.91 -15.91 -40.20
C GLN A 373 56.73 -16.83 -41.43
N MET A 374 55.63 -17.57 -41.51
CA MET A 374 55.31 -18.41 -42.66
C MET A 374 55.12 -17.57 -43.94
N GLN A 375 54.43 -16.43 -43.85
CA GLN A 375 54.27 -15.49 -44.97
C GLN A 375 55.62 -14.90 -45.41
N ALA A 376 56.48 -14.51 -44.48
CA ALA A 376 57.83 -14.02 -44.77
C ALA A 376 58.71 -15.08 -45.46
N ALA A 377 58.67 -16.34 -44.99
CA ALA A 377 59.36 -17.45 -45.65
C ALA A 377 58.79 -17.75 -47.05
N GLN A 378 57.47 -17.58 -47.24
CA GLN A 378 56.83 -17.76 -48.54
C GLN A 378 57.22 -16.65 -49.54
N THR A 379 57.28 -15.38 -49.12
CA THR A 379 57.73 -14.29 -50.00
C THR A 379 59.22 -14.42 -50.32
N GLU A 380 60.07 -14.80 -49.37
CA GLU A 380 61.48 -15.09 -49.65
C GLU A 380 61.62 -16.20 -50.70
N ARG A 381 60.93 -17.33 -50.50
CA ARG A 381 60.88 -18.43 -51.48
C ARG A 381 60.44 -17.96 -52.87
N ASP A 382 59.44 -17.09 -52.96
CA ASP A 382 58.95 -16.56 -54.23
C ASP A 382 60.00 -15.65 -54.91
N THR A 383 60.72 -14.82 -54.15
CA THR A 383 61.86 -14.05 -54.69
C THR A 383 63.03 -14.93 -55.14
N GLN A 384 63.29 -16.05 -54.45
CA GLN A 384 64.29 -17.03 -54.89
C GLN A 384 63.85 -17.73 -56.19
N ILE A 385 62.55 -18.04 -56.34
CA ILE A 385 61.99 -18.62 -57.57
C ILE A 385 62.12 -17.64 -58.75
N THR A 386 61.81 -16.36 -58.59
CA THR A 386 61.96 -15.37 -59.67
C THR A 386 63.44 -15.20 -60.06
N ALA A 387 64.35 -15.10 -59.09
CA ALA A 387 65.79 -15.05 -59.35
C ALA A 387 66.30 -16.28 -60.11
N VAL A 388 65.87 -17.49 -59.75
CA VAL A 388 66.22 -18.73 -60.48
C VAL A 388 65.64 -18.74 -61.90
N GLN A 389 64.43 -18.22 -62.12
CA GLN A 389 63.86 -18.07 -63.46
C GLN A 389 64.65 -17.07 -64.31
N GLU A 390 65.14 -15.97 -63.73
CA GLU A 390 66.00 -15.02 -64.44
C GLU A 390 67.36 -15.61 -64.81
N ILE A 391 68.01 -16.32 -63.88
CA ILE A 391 69.24 -17.08 -64.16
C ILE A 391 69.00 -18.10 -65.28
N SER A 392 67.85 -18.80 -65.26
CA SER A 392 67.47 -19.76 -66.30
C SER A 392 67.31 -19.09 -67.67
N LYS A 393 66.58 -17.96 -67.76
CA LYS A 393 66.47 -17.15 -68.99
C LYS A 393 67.82 -16.69 -69.53
N VAL A 394 68.77 -16.34 -68.64
CA VAL A 394 70.14 -15.96 -69.02
C VAL A 394 70.93 -17.18 -69.52
N ALA A 395 70.78 -18.34 -68.89
CA ALA A 395 71.39 -19.59 -69.33
C ALA A 395 70.85 -20.05 -70.70
N GLU A 396 69.54 -19.96 -70.93
CA GLU A 396 68.91 -20.23 -72.22
C GLU A 396 69.43 -19.30 -73.32
N LYS A 397 69.55 -17.99 -73.06
CA LYS A 397 70.17 -17.03 -73.99
C LYS A 397 71.63 -17.39 -74.29
N ARG A 398 72.42 -17.75 -73.28
CA ARG A 398 73.81 -18.21 -73.48
C ARG A 398 73.87 -19.48 -74.32
N LYS A 399 73.00 -20.45 -74.07
CA LYS A 399 72.89 -21.68 -74.86
C LYS A 399 72.53 -21.36 -76.32
N ALA A 400 71.52 -20.54 -76.56
CA ALA A 400 71.12 -20.14 -77.91
C ALA A 400 72.26 -19.46 -78.69
N LEU A 401 73.05 -18.59 -78.03
CA LEU A 401 74.25 -17.99 -78.64
C LEU A 401 75.35 -19.01 -78.94
N LEU A 402 75.55 -20.02 -78.09
CA LEU A 402 76.49 -21.11 -78.34
C LEU A 402 76.02 -22.02 -79.47
N ASP A 403 74.72 -22.36 -79.52
CA ASP A 403 74.11 -23.13 -80.60
C ASP A 403 74.19 -22.36 -81.93
N GLU A 404 73.97 -21.04 -81.94
CA GLU A 404 74.20 -20.17 -83.11
C GLU A 404 75.66 -20.18 -83.57
N LEU A 405 76.62 -20.08 -82.65
CA LEU A 405 78.05 -20.14 -82.96
C LEU A 405 78.43 -21.52 -83.51
N ALA A 406 77.94 -22.61 -82.91
CA ALA A 406 78.15 -23.97 -83.42
C ALA A 406 77.54 -24.14 -84.82
N ILE A 407 76.35 -23.62 -85.08
CA ILE A 407 75.72 -23.62 -86.41
C ILE A 407 76.53 -22.76 -87.40
N LYS A 408 77.10 -21.63 -87.00
CA LYS A 408 77.99 -20.81 -87.85
C LYS A 408 79.27 -21.57 -88.19
N TYR A 409 79.97 -22.11 -87.20
CA TYR A 409 81.18 -22.92 -87.42
C TYR A 409 80.90 -24.17 -88.27
N GLN A 410 79.76 -24.85 -88.06
CA GLN A 410 79.38 -26.00 -88.88
C GLN A 410 79.06 -25.58 -90.32
N LYS A 411 78.36 -24.46 -90.53
CA LYS A 411 78.09 -23.91 -91.87
C LYS A 411 79.37 -23.46 -92.58
N GLU A 412 80.31 -22.84 -91.86
CA GLU A 412 81.62 -22.45 -92.40
C GLU A 412 82.45 -23.70 -92.72
N TYR A 413 82.49 -24.69 -91.84
CA TYR A 413 83.17 -25.97 -92.08
C TYR A 413 82.58 -26.72 -93.27
N ASP A 414 81.25 -26.85 -93.37
CA ASP A 414 80.60 -27.49 -94.51
C ASP A 414 80.75 -26.65 -95.78
N SER A 415 80.77 -25.32 -95.70
CA SER A 415 81.07 -24.45 -96.85
C SER A 415 82.52 -24.59 -97.32
N HIS A 416 83.49 -24.66 -96.41
CA HIS A 416 84.89 -24.93 -96.73
C HIS A 416 85.09 -26.35 -97.27
N LYS A 417 84.43 -27.35 -96.69
CA LYS A 417 84.45 -28.74 -97.16
C LYS A 417 83.81 -28.86 -98.54
N GLU A 418 82.72 -28.16 -98.81
CA GLU A 418 82.09 -28.13 -100.13
C GLU A 418 82.91 -27.29 -101.11
N SER A 419 83.61 -26.25 -100.67
CA SER A 419 84.57 -25.50 -101.50
C SER A 419 85.81 -26.34 -101.83
N ILE A 420 86.34 -27.12 -100.88
CA ILE A 420 87.41 -28.10 -101.10
C ILE A 420 86.93 -29.16 -102.08
N LYS A 421 85.76 -29.79 -101.85
CA LYS A 421 85.17 -30.71 -102.82
C LYS A 421 84.96 -30.07 -104.19
N GLN A 422 84.50 -28.83 -104.28
CA GLN A 422 84.36 -28.13 -105.56
C GLN A 422 85.71 -27.83 -106.21
N MET A 423 86.78 -27.64 -105.44
CA MET A 423 88.13 -27.52 -105.97
C MET A 423 88.73 -28.88 -106.33
N GLU A 424 88.40 -29.95 -105.61
CA GLU A 424 88.73 -31.33 -105.93
C GLU A 424 87.96 -31.81 -107.15
N THR A 425 86.68 -31.49 -107.30
CA THR A 425 85.90 -31.78 -108.51
C THR A 425 86.34 -30.88 -109.64
N ARG A 426 86.67 -29.59 -109.44
CA ARG A 426 87.28 -28.77 -110.52
C ARG A 426 88.67 -29.25 -110.91
N HIS A 427 89.48 -29.75 -109.98
CA HIS A 427 90.77 -30.36 -110.30
C HIS A 427 90.59 -31.74 -110.93
N MET A 428 89.63 -32.54 -110.50
CA MET A 428 89.29 -33.82 -111.14
C MET A 428 88.66 -33.58 -112.50
N GLU A 429 87.80 -32.58 -112.67
CA GLU A 429 87.21 -32.12 -113.92
C GLU A 429 88.25 -31.46 -114.81
N GLU A 430 89.29 -30.79 -114.31
CA GLU A 430 90.39 -30.28 -115.14
C GLU A 430 91.42 -31.37 -115.45
N VAL A 431 91.62 -32.34 -114.56
CA VAL A 431 92.40 -33.56 -114.86
C VAL A 431 91.63 -34.42 -115.88
N ASP A 432 90.33 -34.58 -115.73
CA ASP A 432 89.42 -35.27 -116.65
C ASP A 432 89.16 -34.43 -117.89
N ARG A 433 89.28 -33.10 -117.87
CA ARG A 433 89.25 -32.24 -119.06
C ARG A 433 90.63 -32.16 -119.70
N LEU A 434 91.73 -32.43 -119.02
CA LEU A 434 93.03 -32.65 -119.66
C LEU A 434 93.08 -34.06 -120.24
N GLN A 435 92.60 -35.08 -119.53
CA GLN A 435 92.43 -36.44 -120.01
C GLN A 435 91.33 -36.54 -121.06
N SER A 436 90.31 -35.68 -121.06
CA SER A 436 89.24 -35.57 -122.07
C SER A 436 89.53 -34.48 -123.09
N VAL A 437 90.52 -33.60 -122.94
CA VAL A 437 91.09 -32.87 -124.10
C VAL A 437 92.05 -33.82 -124.81
N VAL A 438 92.77 -34.67 -124.09
CA VAL A 438 93.49 -35.82 -124.69
C VAL A 438 92.50 -36.82 -125.33
N HIS A 439 91.43 -37.23 -124.64
CA HIS A 439 90.43 -38.14 -125.21
C HIS A 439 89.47 -37.49 -126.19
N ASP A 440 89.19 -36.18 -126.16
CA ASP A 440 88.35 -35.48 -127.15
C ASP A 440 89.18 -34.96 -128.33
N HIS A 441 90.47 -34.67 -128.19
CA HIS A 441 91.36 -34.69 -129.37
C HIS A 441 91.34 -36.06 -130.07
N VAL A 442 90.95 -37.14 -129.37
CA VAL A 442 90.69 -38.48 -129.92
C VAL A 442 89.20 -38.77 -130.24
N ARG A 443 88.22 -38.08 -129.62
CA ARG A 443 86.78 -38.46 -129.61
C ARG A 443 85.81 -37.31 -129.98
N LYS A 444 86.23 -36.04 -129.96
CA LYS A 444 85.61 -34.90 -130.69
C LYS A 444 85.67 -35.11 -132.20
N ILE A 445 86.57 -35.99 -132.65
CA ILE A 445 86.61 -36.56 -134.01
C ILE A 445 85.38 -37.45 -134.30
N SER A 446 84.68 -37.97 -133.27
CA SER A 446 83.65 -39.01 -133.41
C SER A 446 82.23 -38.59 -132.99
N GLU A 447 82.03 -38.05 -131.77
CA GLU A 447 80.70 -38.11 -131.12
C GLU A 447 80.10 -36.76 -130.69
N LEU A 448 80.47 -35.65 -131.36
CA LEU A 448 79.75 -34.38 -131.25
C LEU A 448 78.35 -34.41 -131.93
N SER A 449 77.89 -35.58 -132.37
CA SER A 449 76.97 -35.71 -133.50
C SER A 449 75.55 -36.16 -133.16
N LYS A 450 75.18 -36.47 -131.90
CA LYS A 450 73.95 -37.27 -131.64
C LYS A 450 72.96 -36.94 -130.50
N GLN A 451 73.28 -36.33 -129.34
CA GLN A 451 72.41 -36.48 -128.13
C GLN A 451 72.02 -35.23 -127.31
N LEU A 452 71.46 -34.18 -127.94
CA LEU A 452 70.74 -33.11 -127.22
C LEU A 452 69.32 -33.42 -126.64
N PRO A 453 68.50 -34.42 -127.06
CA PRO A 453 67.04 -34.36 -126.78
C PRO A 453 66.50 -34.77 -125.39
N VAL A 454 67.32 -35.31 -124.46
CA VAL A 454 66.79 -36.03 -123.27
C VAL A 454 66.44 -35.10 -122.08
N ILE A 455 66.85 -33.83 -122.13
CA ILE A 455 66.74 -32.90 -121.00
C ILE A 455 65.30 -32.38 -120.78
N ASP A 456 64.46 -32.32 -121.83
CA ASP A 456 63.13 -31.71 -121.76
C ASP A 456 62.05 -32.53 -121.03
N GLU A 457 62.27 -33.84 -120.80
CA GLU A 457 61.24 -34.72 -120.24
C GLU A 457 61.18 -34.69 -118.70
N LEU A 458 62.30 -34.39 -118.03
CA LEU A 458 62.36 -34.33 -116.56
C LEU A 458 61.67 -33.08 -115.98
N SER A 459 61.68 -31.96 -116.70
CA SER A 459 61.08 -30.69 -116.27
C SER A 459 59.56 -30.75 -116.08
N ARG A 460 58.86 -31.68 -116.76
CA ARG A 460 57.38 -31.78 -116.68
C ARG A 460 56.85 -32.44 -115.40
N LYS A 461 57.68 -33.18 -114.64
CA LYS A 461 57.25 -33.92 -113.44
C LYS A 461 57.27 -33.09 -112.14
N VAL A 462 57.97 -31.96 -112.13
CA VAL A 462 58.08 -31.10 -110.94
C VAL A 462 56.77 -30.34 -110.69
N HIS A 463 56.17 -29.78 -111.75
CA HIS A 463 54.94 -28.98 -111.65
C HIS A 463 53.73 -29.70 -111.05
N SER A 464 53.52 -31.00 -111.33
CA SER A 464 52.29 -31.68 -110.88
C SER A 464 52.27 -32.00 -109.37
N LEU A 465 53.38 -31.83 -108.66
CA LEU A 465 53.44 -32.01 -107.21
C LEU A 465 53.09 -30.71 -106.46
N GLU A 466 53.34 -29.55 -107.08
CA GLU A 466 53.12 -28.23 -106.49
C GLU A 466 51.63 -27.91 -106.33
N ASP A 467 50.77 -28.35 -107.27
CA ASP A 467 49.31 -28.16 -107.21
C ASP A 467 48.64 -28.86 -106.03
N THR A 468 49.12 -30.05 -105.63
CA THR A 468 48.50 -30.84 -104.55
C THR A 468 48.70 -30.23 -103.17
N LYS A 469 49.82 -29.53 -102.97
CA LYS A 469 50.17 -28.86 -101.70
C LYS A 469 49.17 -27.73 -101.38
N GLY A 470 48.81 -26.91 -102.37
CA GLY A 470 47.93 -25.76 -102.18
C GLY A 470 46.48 -26.12 -101.83
N TRP A 471 46.04 -27.38 -102.01
CA TRP A 471 44.70 -27.80 -101.59
C TRP A 471 44.62 -27.99 -100.05
N LEU A 472 45.65 -28.61 -99.46
CA LEU A 472 45.72 -28.85 -98.02
C LEU A 472 45.85 -27.55 -97.21
N GLU A 473 46.67 -26.61 -97.69
CA GLU A 473 46.89 -25.31 -97.05
C GLU A 473 45.59 -24.48 -96.98
N ARG A 474 44.73 -24.55 -98.01
CA ARG A 474 43.42 -23.87 -98.00
C ARG A 474 42.45 -24.52 -97.01
N ARG A 475 42.44 -25.86 -96.92
CA ARG A 475 41.55 -26.59 -96.01
C ARG A 475 41.94 -26.43 -94.54
N LEU A 476 43.24 -26.27 -94.24
CA LEU A 476 43.72 -25.95 -92.90
C LEU A 476 43.18 -24.58 -92.44
N LYS A 477 43.37 -23.55 -93.27
CA LYS A 477 42.97 -22.17 -92.99
C LYS A 477 41.46 -22.01 -92.73
N GLU A 478 40.63 -22.75 -93.46
CA GLU A 478 39.18 -22.74 -93.29
C GLU A 478 38.73 -23.28 -91.92
N ILE A 479 39.44 -24.28 -91.37
CA ILE A 479 39.18 -24.84 -90.04
C ILE A 479 39.68 -23.88 -88.94
N GLU A 480 40.84 -23.24 -89.14
CA GLU A 480 41.35 -22.22 -88.23
C GLU A 480 40.40 -21.01 -88.11
N GLU A 481 39.81 -20.58 -89.23
CA GLU A 481 38.85 -19.48 -89.27
C GLU A 481 37.52 -19.83 -88.59
N GLN A 482 37.04 -21.08 -88.74
CA GLN A 482 35.88 -21.59 -87.99
C GLN A 482 36.13 -21.70 -86.47
N LEU A 483 37.33 -22.14 -86.07
CA LEU A 483 37.71 -22.22 -84.65
C LEU A 483 37.87 -20.83 -84.02
N SER A 484 38.41 -19.87 -84.78
CA SER A 484 38.51 -18.46 -84.38
C SER A 484 37.11 -17.84 -84.19
N SER A 485 36.19 -18.08 -85.14
CA SER A 485 34.81 -17.58 -85.10
C SER A 485 34.05 -18.10 -83.86
N THR A 486 34.09 -19.40 -83.59
CA THR A 486 33.44 -20.00 -82.40
C THR A 486 34.06 -19.51 -81.09
N THR A 487 35.39 -19.38 -81.04
CA THR A 487 36.09 -18.81 -79.87
C THR A 487 35.71 -17.34 -79.62
N SER A 488 35.45 -16.57 -80.67
CA SER A 488 34.95 -15.19 -80.55
C SER A 488 33.52 -15.13 -80.02
N ALA A 489 32.63 -16.02 -80.49
CA ALA A 489 31.25 -16.08 -80.03
C ALA A 489 31.14 -16.36 -78.53
N TYR A 490 31.85 -17.38 -78.02
CA TYR A 490 31.84 -17.70 -76.58
C TYR A 490 32.42 -16.59 -75.70
N LYS A 491 33.35 -15.76 -76.22
CA LYS A 491 33.83 -14.58 -75.49
C LYS A 491 32.75 -13.51 -75.36
N GLN A 492 32.03 -13.23 -76.46
CA GLN A 492 30.93 -12.26 -76.46
C GLN A 492 29.76 -12.71 -75.57
N GLU A 493 29.42 -13.99 -75.58
CA GLU A 493 28.39 -14.57 -74.70
C GLU A 493 28.80 -14.43 -73.21
N ARG A 494 30.05 -14.73 -72.86
CA ARG A 494 30.58 -14.55 -71.50
C ARG A 494 30.60 -13.08 -71.07
N GLU A 495 30.91 -12.17 -71.99
CA GLU A 495 30.95 -10.72 -71.71
C GLU A 495 29.54 -10.13 -71.53
N LEU A 496 28.56 -10.59 -72.33
CA LEU A 496 27.14 -10.29 -72.10
C LEU A 496 26.67 -10.79 -70.74
N LEU A 497 26.92 -12.06 -70.40
CA LEU A 497 26.51 -12.64 -69.11
C LEU A 497 27.18 -11.96 -67.90
N MET A 498 28.44 -11.54 -68.06
CA MET A 498 29.15 -10.78 -67.03
C MET A 498 28.55 -9.38 -66.85
N ASN A 499 28.13 -8.73 -67.94
CA ASN A 499 27.47 -7.43 -67.88
C ASN A 499 26.05 -7.52 -67.30
N THR A 500 25.26 -8.54 -67.62
CA THR A 500 23.90 -8.71 -67.03
C THR A 500 23.96 -8.96 -65.53
N HIS A 501 24.83 -9.87 -65.06
CA HIS A 501 25.04 -10.07 -63.62
C HIS A 501 25.56 -8.80 -62.94
N LYS A 502 26.42 -8.02 -63.60
CA LYS A 502 26.89 -6.73 -63.06
C LYS A 502 25.72 -5.75 -62.88
N THR A 503 24.85 -5.60 -63.88
CA THR A 503 23.68 -4.70 -63.77
C THR A 503 22.68 -5.18 -62.72
N GLU A 504 22.45 -6.49 -62.59
CA GLU A 504 21.57 -7.06 -61.56
C GLU A 504 22.11 -6.78 -60.14
N VAL A 505 23.44 -6.91 -59.93
CA VAL A 505 24.09 -6.57 -58.66
C VAL A 505 24.01 -5.07 -58.38
N GLU A 506 24.19 -4.21 -59.39
CA GLU A 506 24.05 -2.75 -59.24
C GLU A 506 22.61 -2.34 -58.92
N GLU A 507 21.60 -2.95 -59.55
CA GLU A 507 20.18 -2.73 -59.24
C GLU A 507 19.81 -3.21 -57.84
N LEU A 508 20.20 -4.42 -57.44
CA LEU A 508 19.95 -4.93 -56.08
C LEU A 508 20.63 -4.05 -55.02
N THR A 509 21.87 -3.62 -55.26
CA THR A 509 22.60 -2.70 -54.35
C THR A 509 21.91 -1.34 -54.26
N SER A 510 21.39 -0.82 -55.38
CA SER A 510 20.61 0.43 -55.41
C SER A 510 19.30 0.29 -54.63
N ASN A 511 18.57 -0.81 -54.81
CA ASN A 511 17.31 -1.08 -54.13
C ASN A 511 17.50 -1.24 -52.62
N HIS A 512 18.51 -2.00 -52.18
CA HIS A 512 18.87 -2.09 -50.75
C HIS A 512 19.27 -0.73 -50.17
N LYS A 513 20.02 0.10 -50.91
CA LYS A 513 20.37 1.46 -50.46
C LYS A 513 19.15 2.37 -50.33
N GLN A 514 18.15 2.24 -51.20
CA GLN A 514 16.89 2.97 -51.11
C GLN A 514 16.06 2.52 -49.89
N GLU A 515 15.91 1.22 -49.67
CA GLU A 515 15.15 0.70 -48.52
C GLU A 515 15.83 1.03 -47.18
N ILE A 516 17.17 0.96 -47.11
CA ILE A 516 17.93 1.43 -45.93
C ILE A 516 17.72 2.94 -45.68
N SER A 517 17.55 3.75 -46.74
CA SER A 517 17.28 5.17 -46.59
C SER A 517 15.85 5.42 -46.10
N ARG A 518 14.87 4.72 -46.66
CA ARG A 518 13.47 4.76 -46.21
C ARG A 518 13.31 4.30 -44.76
N LEU A 519 13.95 3.21 -44.35
CA LEU A 519 13.92 2.72 -42.97
C LEU A 519 14.58 3.70 -41.98
N LYS A 520 15.59 4.48 -42.42
CA LYS A 520 16.16 5.57 -41.62
C LYS A 520 15.20 6.74 -41.46
N GLU A 521 14.51 7.14 -42.53
CA GLU A 521 13.48 8.18 -42.49
C GLU A 521 12.28 7.76 -41.62
N GLU A 522 11.81 6.51 -41.74
CA GLU A 522 10.76 5.95 -40.86
C GLU A 522 11.21 5.94 -39.40
N LYS A 523 12.47 5.55 -39.10
CA LYS A 523 13.01 5.63 -37.74
C LYS A 523 13.04 7.07 -37.22
N GLU A 524 13.54 8.02 -38.00
CA GLU A 524 13.63 9.44 -37.59
C GLU A 524 12.23 10.02 -37.31
N VAL A 525 11.23 9.68 -38.11
CA VAL A 525 9.83 10.11 -37.86
C VAL A 525 9.29 9.52 -36.56
N ILE A 526 9.59 8.26 -36.23
CA ILE A 526 9.19 7.63 -34.96
C ILE A 526 9.91 8.29 -33.78
N GLU A 527 11.20 8.60 -33.92
CA GLU A 527 12.03 9.25 -32.91
C GLU A 527 11.51 10.67 -32.62
N GLN A 528 11.22 11.48 -33.64
CA GLN A 528 10.56 12.78 -33.50
C GLN A 528 9.15 12.71 -32.90
N GLN A 529 8.38 11.65 -33.16
CA GLN A 529 7.07 11.44 -32.54
C GLN A 529 7.19 11.11 -31.05
N ALA A 530 8.18 10.31 -30.67
CA ALA A 530 8.49 10.00 -29.27
C ALA A 530 8.92 11.26 -28.49
N GLU A 531 9.84 12.06 -29.05
CA GLU A 531 10.28 13.33 -28.47
C GLU A 531 9.12 14.32 -28.25
N ARG A 532 8.22 14.47 -29.24
CA ARG A 532 7.03 15.32 -29.09
C ARG A 532 6.12 14.82 -27.98
N ARG A 533 5.90 13.51 -27.88
CA ARG A 533 5.05 12.94 -26.83
C ARG A 533 5.67 13.07 -25.45
N GLU A 534 7.00 12.99 -25.34
CA GLU A 534 7.72 13.28 -24.10
C GLU A 534 7.63 14.77 -23.72
N ALA A 535 7.72 15.67 -24.69
CA ALA A 535 7.54 17.11 -24.47
C ALA A 535 6.11 17.44 -23.96
N GLU A 536 5.07 16.88 -24.60
CA GLU A 536 3.68 17.00 -24.16
C GLU A 536 3.48 16.50 -22.72
N LEU A 537 4.01 15.31 -22.39
CA LEU A 537 3.92 14.74 -21.04
C LEU A 537 4.70 15.59 -20.01
N ASN A 538 5.84 16.16 -20.38
CA ASN A 538 6.59 17.07 -19.52
C ASN A 538 5.84 18.40 -19.28
N GLU A 539 5.13 18.92 -20.28
CA GLU A 539 4.28 20.10 -20.14
C GLU A 539 3.04 19.80 -19.27
N GLU A 540 2.38 18.66 -19.45
CA GLU A 540 1.30 18.17 -18.56
C GLU A 540 1.80 18.04 -17.11
N LEU A 541 2.98 17.45 -16.89
CA LEU A 541 3.59 17.34 -15.57
C LEU A 541 3.97 18.70 -14.98
N ALA A 542 4.44 19.66 -15.78
CA ALA A 542 4.71 21.02 -15.35
C ALA A 542 3.42 21.77 -14.95
N ALA A 543 2.35 21.62 -15.73
CA ALA A 543 1.04 22.18 -15.44
C ALA A 543 0.44 21.58 -14.15
N LEU A 544 0.55 20.26 -13.95
CA LEU A 544 0.13 19.60 -12.72
C LEU A 544 0.96 20.04 -11.50
N ARG A 545 2.27 20.22 -11.65
CA ARG A 545 3.14 20.77 -10.58
C ARG A 545 2.77 22.22 -10.24
N SER A 546 2.47 23.04 -11.25
CA SER A 546 1.99 24.42 -11.06
C SER A 546 0.66 24.44 -10.30
N LYS A 547 -0.32 23.63 -10.73
CA LYS A 547 -1.61 23.49 -10.05
C LYS A 547 -1.46 22.98 -8.61
N ALA A 548 -0.58 22.02 -8.37
CA ALA A 548 -0.29 21.53 -7.02
C ALA A 548 0.37 22.59 -6.12
N ASN A 549 1.22 23.46 -6.68
CA ASN A 549 1.80 24.58 -5.94
C ASN A 549 0.77 25.67 -5.65
N ASN A 550 -0.13 25.98 -6.59
CA ASN A 550 -1.22 26.93 -6.37
C ASN A 550 -2.16 26.43 -5.26
N LEU A 551 -2.59 25.16 -5.31
CA LEU A 551 -3.41 24.56 -4.25
C LEU A 551 -2.71 24.57 -2.88
N LYS A 552 -1.38 24.35 -2.82
CA LYS A 552 -0.61 24.49 -1.57
C LYS A 552 -0.59 25.93 -1.06
N GLN A 553 -0.51 26.91 -1.96
CA GLN A 553 -0.54 28.33 -1.60
C GLN A 553 -1.95 28.73 -1.13
N GLU A 554 -3.02 28.29 -1.80
CA GLU A 554 -4.40 28.49 -1.36
C GLU A 554 -4.69 27.85 0.02
N ILE A 555 -4.17 26.65 0.30
CA ILE A 555 -4.26 26.03 1.63
C ILE A 555 -3.54 26.90 2.68
N LYS A 556 -2.35 27.41 2.35
CA LYS A 556 -1.59 28.28 3.26
C LYS A 556 -2.29 29.62 3.49
N ASP A 557 -2.83 30.23 2.45
CA ASP A 557 -3.54 31.51 2.52
C ASP A 557 -4.84 31.36 3.32
N THR A 558 -5.60 30.27 3.12
CA THR A 558 -6.79 29.97 3.94
C THR A 558 -6.46 29.61 5.39
N GLU A 559 -5.34 28.95 5.66
CA GLU A 559 -4.83 28.79 7.03
C GLU A 559 -4.47 30.13 7.68
N ASP A 560 -3.80 31.04 6.96
CA ASP A 560 -3.38 32.34 7.48
C ASP A 560 -4.59 33.30 7.63
N GLU A 561 -5.59 33.22 6.74
CA GLU A 561 -6.91 33.84 6.93
C GLU A 561 -7.63 33.28 8.15
N LYS A 562 -7.61 31.96 8.38
CA LYS A 562 -8.18 31.34 9.58
C LYS A 562 -7.49 31.85 10.85
N LYS A 563 -6.14 31.87 10.88
CA LYS A 563 -5.36 32.45 11.98
C LYS A 563 -5.67 33.93 12.18
N LEU A 564 -5.92 34.69 11.11
CA LEU A 564 -6.34 36.09 11.17
C LEU A 564 -7.77 36.23 11.73
N HIS A 565 -8.69 35.37 11.33
CA HIS A 565 -10.06 35.31 11.87
C HIS A 565 -10.09 34.91 13.34
N GLU A 566 -9.27 33.94 13.75
CA GLU A 566 -9.08 33.54 15.15
C GLU A 566 -8.50 34.70 15.98
N LYS A 567 -7.51 35.43 15.46
CA LYS A 567 -6.97 36.66 16.10
C LYS A 567 -8.03 37.77 16.19
N LYS A 568 -8.82 38.00 15.14
CA LYS A 568 -9.94 38.96 15.14
C LYS A 568 -11.02 38.55 16.16
N GLY A 569 -11.41 37.28 16.19
CA GLY A 569 -12.37 36.71 17.13
C GLY A 569 -11.89 36.78 18.58
N MET A 570 -10.63 36.44 18.85
CA MET A 570 -9.97 36.60 20.15
C MET A 570 -9.94 38.07 20.59
N THR A 571 -9.72 39.01 19.67
CA THR A 571 -9.74 40.46 19.95
C THR A 571 -11.15 40.95 20.27
N MET A 572 -12.13 40.55 19.46
CA MET A 572 -13.56 40.82 19.70
C MET A 572 -14.03 40.24 21.03
N LEU A 573 -13.60 39.02 21.38
CA LEU A 573 -13.91 38.36 22.66
C LEU A 573 -13.28 39.12 23.84
N LYS A 574 -12.05 39.64 23.69
CA LYS A 574 -11.42 40.52 24.70
C LYS A 574 -12.19 41.83 24.88
N ASP A 575 -12.61 42.46 23.79
CA ASP A 575 -13.42 43.69 23.85
C ASP A 575 -14.81 43.44 24.43
N LEU A 576 -15.49 42.35 24.04
CA LEU A 576 -16.76 41.92 24.65
C LEU A 576 -16.60 41.60 26.14
N LYS A 577 -15.50 40.95 26.56
CA LYS A 577 -15.19 40.71 27.98
C LYS A 577 -14.94 42.03 28.72
N ARG A 578 -14.29 43.02 28.09
CA ARG A 578 -14.11 44.37 28.66
C ARG A 578 -15.45 45.11 28.76
N GLN A 579 -16.31 45.04 27.75
CA GLN A 579 -17.65 45.62 27.76
C GLN A 579 -18.54 44.97 28.82
N LEU A 580 -18.56 43.64 28.90
CA LEU A 580 -19.29 42.88 29.93
C LEU A 580 -18.81 43.25 31.34
N HIS A 581 -17.50 43.39 31.55
CA HIS A 581 -16.96 43.82 32.84
C HIS A 581 -17.31 45.29 33.14
N ALA A 582 -17.28 46.17 32.14
CA ALA A 582 -17.70 47.56 32.28
C ALA A 582 -19.20 47.68 32.61
N GLU A 583 -20.07 46.88 31.96
CA GLU A 583 -21.50 46.82 32.25
C GLU A 583 -21.79 46.14 33.59
N ARG A 584 -21.09 45.08 33.99
CA ARG A 584 -21.17 44.55 35.38
C ARG A 584 -20.81 45.63 36.39
N LYS A 585 -19.72 46.36 36.17
CA LYS A 585 -19.30 47.48 37.04
C LYS A 585 -20.26 48.68 36.98
N ARG A 586 -21.04 48.83 35.91
CA ARG A 586 -22.10 49.83 35.77
C ARG A 586 -23.37 49.39 36.47
N ALA A 587 -23.74 48.11 36.36
CA ALA A 587 -24.83 47.46 37.08
C ALA A 587 -24.57 47.45 38.58
N GLU A 588 -23.35 47.12 39.03
CA GLU A 588 -22.91 47.24 40.43
C GLU A 588 -23.02 48.68 40.94
N ARG A 589 -22.62 49.70 40.16
CA ARG A 589 -22.83 51.12 40.51
C ARG A 589 -24.31 51.52 40.49
N LEU A 590 -25.11 50.97 39.57
CA LEU A 590 -26.55 51.19 39.51
C LEU A 590 -27.26 50.54 40.69
N GLN A 591 -26.83 49.36 41.12
CA GLN A 591 -27.32 48.62 42.27
C GLN A 591 -26.88 49.27 43.58
N ALA A 592 -25.64 49.79 43.64
CA ALA A 592 -25.18 50.65 44.73
C ALA A 592 -25.98 51.95 44.80
N LYS A 593 -26.25 52.62 43.66
CA LYS A 593 -27.15 53.80 43.60
C LYS A 593 -28.60 53.47 43.92
N LEU A 594 -29.09 52.28 43.56
CA LEU A 594 -30.43 51.80 43.95
C LEU A 594 -30.47 51.54 45.45
N GLN A 595 -29.41 50.98 46.02
CA GLN A 595 -29.29 50.77 47.46
C GLN A 595 -29.10 52.09 48.22
N GLU A 596 -28.43 53.08 47.63
CA GLU A 596 -28.33 54.46 48.08
C GLU A 596 -29.72 55.14 48.05
N LEU A 597 -30.47 55.05 46.95
CA LEU A 597 -31.86 55.53 46.79
C LEU A 597 -32.91 54.74 47.61
N LEU A 598 -32.58 53.55 48.10
CA LEU A 598 -33.40 52.76 49.02
C LEU A 598 -32.99 52.99 50.49
N SER A 599 -31.82 53.59 50.73
CA SER A 599 -31.33 53.99 52.06
C SER A 599 -31.63 55.46 52.36
N GLU A 600 -31.59 56.32 51.34
CA GLU A 600 -32.03 57.72 51.38
C GLU A 600 -33.45 57.83 50.85
N GLY A 601 -34.38 58.16 51.74
CA GLY A 601 -35.80 58.21 51.40
C GLY A 601 -36.16 59.31 50.38
N ASN A 602 -36.67 58.86 49.24
CA ASN A 602 -37.69 59.54 48.44
C ASN A 602 -37.33 60.92 47.82
N SER A 603 -36.93 60.96 46.54
CA SER A 603 -37.67 61.68 45.47
C SER A 603 -36.91 61.77 44.12
N LYS A 604 -37.68 61.97 43.03
CA LYS A 604 -37.27 62.35 41.66
C LYS A 604 -36.69 61.23 40.76
N MET A 605 -37.60 60.51 40.10
CA MET A 605 -37.32 59.69 38.90
C MET A 605 -38.08 60.27 37.70
N GLU A 606 -37.68 61.46 37.21
CA GLU A 606 -38.38 62.11 36.09
C GLU A 606 -37.50 63.15 35.36
N ASP A 607 -36.34 62.78 34.79
CA ASP A 607 -35.54 63.72 33.96
C ASP A 607 -34.53 63.09 32.97
N LEU A 608 -34.81 61.90 32.40
CA LEU A 608 -33.88 61.21 31.48
C LEU A 608 -34.39 61.03 30.03
N PHE A 609 -35.45 61.74 29.65
CA PHE A 609 -35.96 61.80 28.27
C PHE A 609 -35.87 63.22 27.68
N ARG A 610 -34.66 63.67 27.34
CA ARG A 610 -34.44 64.78 26.40
C ARG A 610 -33.15 64.62 25.60
N THR A 611 -33.29 64.63 24.28
CA THR A 611 -32.23 64.75 23.28
C THR A 611 -31.71 66.20 23.22
N PRO A 612 -30.58 66.45 22.51
CA PRO A 612 -30.76 66.96 21.13
C PRO A 612 -29.70 66.50 20.11
N ASP A 613 -30.01 66.76 18.85
CA ASP A 613 -29.18 66.55 17.66
C ASP A 613 -27.87 67.36 17.63
N SER A 614 -26.94 66.92 16.77
CA SER A 614 -26.14 67.82 15.93
C SER A 614 -25.80 67.12 14.61
N ASP A 615 -25.88 67.88 13.53
CA ASP A 615 -26.06 67.45 12.15
C ASP A 615 -24.84 67.87 11.29
N ILE A 616 -24.84 67.56 9.98
CA ILE A 616 -23.91 68.08 8.93
C ILE A 616 -22.53 67.34 8.93
N GLN A 617 -21.92 66.88 7.82
CA GLN A 617 -21.92 67.36 6.42
C GLN A 617 -21.59 66.28 5.36
N ALA A 618 -22.16 66.44 4.14
CA ALA A 618 -21.69 65.96 2.80
C ALA A 618 -21.36 64.45 2.62
N GLY A 619 -21.84 63.73 1.60
CA GLY A 619 -21.93 64.11 0.17
C GLY A 619 -20.70 63.52 -0.56
N ASP A 620 -20.77 62.84 -1.71
CA ASP A 620 -21.84 62.74 -2.72
C ASP A 620 -21.60 61.49 -3.65
N ALA A 621 -22.44 61.29 -4.68
CA ALA A 621 -22.34 60.34 -5.81
C ALA A 621 -22.54 58.83 -5.48
N SER A 622 -23.77 58.28 -5.54
CA SER A 622 -24.63 57.94 -6.71
C SER A 622 -24.44 56.48 -7.19
N SER A 623 -25.43 55.58 -7.04
CA SER A 623 -26.52 55.27 -8.02
C SER A 623 -26.01 54.54 -9.28
N VAL A 624 -26.67 53.51 -9.86
CA VAL A 624 -28.10 53.32 -10.18
C VAL A 624 -28.50 51.83 -10.17
N SER A 625 -29.81 51.57 -10.02
CA SER A 625 -30.46 50.26 -9.85
C SER A 625 -30.75 49.44 -11.13
N SER A 626 -30.64 48.11 -11.00
CA SER A 626 -31.65 47.09 -11.35
C SER A 626 -32.02 46.74 -12.82
N TRP A 627 -32.64 45.55 -12.93
CA TRP A 627 -33.32 44.87 -14.07
C TRP A 627 -32.48 44.06 -15.08
N GLY A 628 -32.93 42.82 -15.33
CA GLY A 628 -32.40 41.93 -16.37
C GLY A 628 -32.78 40.45 -16.14
N ALA A 629 -33.98 40.05 -16.54
CA ALA A 629 -34.42 38.65 -16.47
C ALA A 629 -34.21 37.91 -17.81
N SER A 630 -33.93 36.60 -17.72
CA SER A 630 -34.14 35.56 -18.76
C SER A 630 -33.33 35.63 -20.06
N ALA A 631 -32.37 34.70 -20.23
CA ALA A 631 -32.26 33.86 -21.44
C ALA A 631 -31.23 32.71 -21.29
N SER A 632 -31.76 31.47 -21.26
CA SER A 632 -31.21 30.15 -21.62
C SER A 632 -29.72 29.95 -21.99
N GLY A 633 -29.11 28.91 -21.40
CA GLY A 633 -27.96 28.21 -22.03
C GLY A 633 -27.19 27.20 -21.17
N LEU A 634 -27.69 25.95 -21.07
CA LEU A 634 -26.95 24.66 -20.98
C LEU A 634 -25.68 24.59 -20.06
N GLY A 635 -25.56 23.74 -19.04
CA GLY A 635 -26.46 22.72 -18.50
C GLY A 635 -25.81 21.93 -17.34
N ARG A 636 -26.57 21.00 -16.74
CA ARG A 636 -26.21 19.64 -16.24
C ARG A 636 -24.75 19.37 -15.80
N ASP A 637 -24.46 18.76 -14.64
CA ASP A 637 -25.25 17.99 -13.67
C ASP A 637 -24.59 18.00 -12.27
N SER A 638 -25.23 17.32 -11.30
CA SER A 638 -24.63 16.72 -10.10
C SER A 638 -24.65 17.50 -8.77
N ILE A 639 -25.84 17.47 -8.17
CA ILE A 639 -26.08 17.17 -6.75
C ILE A 639 -24.92 16.56 -5.93
N ALA A 640 -24.62 17.16 -4.77
CA ALA A 640 -24.67 16.50 -3.45
C ALA A 640 -24.31 17.50 -2.33
N SER A 641 -25.09 17.50 -1.24
CA SER A 641 -24.95 18.46 -0.13
C SER A 641 -24.26 17.87 1.10
N GLY A 642 -23.62 18.72 1.90
CA GLY A 642 -23.41 18.46 3.33
C GLY A 642 -22.12 19.08 3.92
N PRO A 643 -22.10 19.44 5.22
CA PRO A 643 -23.22 19.96 6.01
C PRO A 643 -22.84 21.24 6.82
N GLN A 644 -23.77 22.19 6.94
CA GLN A 644 -23.67 23.24 7.98
C GLN A 644 -24.29 22.73 9.30
N SER A 645 -23.61 23.01 10.40
CA SER A 645 -24.04 22.64 11.76
C SER A 645 -24.94 23.73 12.36
N PRO A 646 -26.00 23.36 13.10
CA PRO A 646 -26.66 24.27 14.05
C PRO A 646 -26.28 23.93 15.50
N MET A 647 -25.99 24.96 16.31
CA MET A 647 -26.05 24.86 17.78
C MET A 647 -27.36 25.46 18.32
N SER A 648 -27.75 25.00 19.51
CA SER A 648 -29.07 25.15 20.13
C SER A 648 -29.48 26.58 20.53
N GLY A 649 -30.79 26.86 20.56
CA GLY A 649 -31.34 28.17 20.96
C GLY A 649 -32.87 28.33 21.03
N ASN A 650 -33.58 27.45 21.74
CA ASN A 650 -34.90 27.65 22.40
C ASN A 650 -35.87 28.80 21.95
N SER A 651 -37.05 28.47 21.39
CA SER A 651 -38.39 28.98 21.84
C SER A 651 -39.58 28.60 20.92
N GLY A 652 -40.58 27.92 21.48
CA GLY A 652 -42.02 28.27 21.39
C GLY A 652 -42.80 28.36 20.06
N PHE A 653 -43.76 27.42 19.91
CA PHE A 653 -45.15 27.59 19.39
C PHE A 653 -45.45 27.47 17.86
N VAL A 654 -46.17 26.37 17.53
CA VAL A 654 -46.95 25.98 16.33
C VAL A 654 -46.44 26.18 14.90
N SER A 655 -46.46 25.07 14.15
CA SER A 655 -47.20 24.96 12.88
C SER A 655 -47.58 23.49 12.59
N GLU A 656 -48.83 23.13 12.86
CA GLU A 656 -49.36 21.75 12.79
C GLU A 656 -49.80 21.37 11.36
N ALA A 657 -48.98 21.68 10.36
CA ALA A 657 -49.29 21.50 8.94
C ALA A 657 -48.28 20.63 8.17
N ASN A 658 -47.09 20.39 8.73
CA ASN A 658 -45.97 19.75 8.00
C ASN A 658 -45.75 18.26 8.31
N THR A 659 -46.40 17.74 9.36
CA THR A 659 -46.19 16.37 9.87
C THR A 659 -46.55 15.28 8.85
N GLY A 660 -47.47 15.56 7.92
CA GLY A 660 -47.85 14.62 6.87
C GLY A 660 -46.75 14.38 5.83
N GLU A 661 -46.04 15.43 5.41
CA GLU A 661 -44.90 15.30 4.49
C GLU A 661 -43.70 14.67 5.19
N GLU A 662 -43.42 15.05 6.44
CA GLU A 662 -42.37 14.45 7.26
C GLU A 662 -42.60 12.94 7.49
N HIS A 663 -43.83 12.51 7.77
CA HIS A 663 -44.18 11.09 7.82
C HIS A 663 -44.06 10.40 6.46
N GLY A 664 -44.43 11.07 5.36
CA GLY A 664 -44.26 10.56 4.01
C GLY A 664 -42.78 10.32 3.64
N ASP A 665 -41.91 11.25 3.99
CA ASP A 665 -40.47 11.16 3.73
C ASP A 665 -39.75 10.20 4.68
N LEU A 666 -40.20 10.09 5.94
CA LEU A 666 -39.78 9.01 6.84
C LEU A 666 -40.16 7.63 6.26
N LEU A 667 -41.39 7.46 5.74
CA LEU A 667 -41.81 6.20 5.13
C LEU A 667 -41.03 5.88 3.84
N LYS A 668 -40.76 6.87 2.97
CA LYS A 668 -39.88 6.69 1.81
C LYS A 668 -38.46 6.29 2.23
N ARG A 669 -37.91 6.94 3.25
CA ARG A 669 -36.55 6.66 3.76
C ARG A 669 -36.45 5.31 4.44
N ILE A 670 -37.48 4.88 5.17
CA ILE A 670 -37.62 3.52 5.70
C ILE A 670 -37.70 2.51 4.55
N GLY A 671 -38.46 2.80 3.49
CA GLY A 671 -38.53 1.95 2.29
C GLY A 671 -37.18 1.78 1.60
N ILE A 672 -36.43 2.88 1.41
CA ILE A 672 -35.08 2.85 0.84
C ILE A 672 -34.13 2.05 1.75
N LEU A 673 -34.11 2.32 3.06
CA LEU A 673 -33.27 1.58 4.01
C LEU A 673 -33.63 0.09 4.07
N GLN A 674 -34.91 -0.26 3.92
CA GLN A 674 -35.36 -1.66 3.87
C GLN A 674 -34.88 -2.35 2.59
N GLN A 675 -34.88 -1.65 1.46
CA GLN A 675 -34.40 -2.17 0.17
C GLN A 675 -32.87 -2.25 0.12
N GLU A 676 -32.15 -1.28 0.68
CA GLU A 676 -30.69 -1.34 0.89
C GLU A 676 -30.32 -2.50 1.82
N LYS A 677 -31.08 -2.70 2.90
CA LYS A 677 -30.91 -3.84 3.81
C LYS A 677 -31.10 -5.18 3.08
N TRP A 678 -32.16 -5.34 2.29
CA TRP A 678 -32.36 -6.55 1.48
C TRP A 678 -31.24 -6.78 0.47
N ALA A 679 -30.75 -5.73 -0.21
CA ALA A 679 -29.63 -5.85 -1.14
C ALA A 679 -28.30 -6.22 -0.43
N LEU A 680 -28.10 -5.75 0.81
CA LEU A 680 -26.97 -6.16 1.64
C LEU A 680 -27.11 -7.60 2.14
N GLU A 681 -28.32 -8.03 2.54
CA GLU A 681 -28.60 -9.42 2.94
C GLU A 681 -28.39 -10.39 1.76
N GLU A 682 -28.85 -10.06 0.56
CA GLU A 682 -28.60 -10.85 -0.67
C GLU A 682 -27.09 -10.90 -1.00
N LYS A 683 -26.38 -9.78 -0.87
CA LYS A 683 -24.93 -9.72 -1.08
C LYS A 683 -24.15 -10.53 -0.04
N VAL A 684 -24.59 -10.55 1.22
CA VAL A 684 -24.03 -11.42 2.28
C VAL A 684 -24.29 -12.88 1.94
N ASN A 685 -25.52 -13.26 1.62
CA ASN A 685 -25.87 -14.63 1.22
C ASN A 685 -25.05 -15.12 0.01
N HIS A 686 -24.86 -14.27 -1.02
CA HIS A 686 -23.96 -14.60 -2.14
C HIS A 686 -22.50 -14.79 -1.72
N LEU A 687 -22.00 -13.98 -0.79
CA LEU A 687 -20.64 -14.13 -0.25
C LEU A 687 -20.51 -15.40 0.60
N GLU A 688 -21.52 -15.75 1.40
CA GLU A 688 -21.57 -16.97 2.20
C GLU A 688 -21.56 -18.22 1.30
N VAL A 689 -22.45 -18.28 0.30
CA VAL A 689 -22.48 -19.37 -0.69
C VAL A 689 -21.16 -19.44 -1.47
N SER A 690 -20.62 -18.31 -1.94
CA SER A 690 -19.33 -18.30 -2.65
C SER A 690 -18.16 -18.73 -1.76
N ASN A 691 -18.19 -18.42 -0.47
CA ASN A 691 -17.14 -18.81 0.47
C ASN A 691 -17.27 -20.29 0.85
N ALA A 692 -18.49 -20.82 0.95
CA ALA A 692 -18.74 -22.26 1.12
C ALA A 692 -18.21 -23.07 -0.07
N CYS A 693 -18.54 -22.68 -1.31
CA CYS A 693 -18.00 -23.34 -2.51
C CYS A 693 -16.46 -23.24 -2.61
N MET A 694 -15.87 -22.11 -2.19
CA MET A 694 -14.41 -21.97 -2.14
C MET A 694 -13.79 -22.84 -1.05
N ALA A 695 -14.45 -23.02 0.09
CA ALA A 695 -14.01 -23.94 1.13
C ALA A 695 -14.07 -25.40 0.67
N GLU A 696 -15.13 -25.82 -0.03
CA GLU A 696 -15.22 -27.14 -0.67
C GLU A 696 -14.14 -27.35 -1.73
N ASP A 697 -13.87 -26.38 -2.59
CA ASP A 697 -12.79 -26.44 -3.59
C ASP A 697 -11.39 -26.54 -2.93
N ILE A 698 -11.15 -25.82 -1.83
CA ILE A 698 -9.92 -25.95 -1.04
C ILE A 698 -9.83 -27.34 -0.39
N LEU A 699 -10.91 -27.88 0.17
CA LEU A 699 -10.93 -29.23 0.75
C LEU A 699 -10.69 -30.30 -0.31
N ASN A 700 -11.31 -30.19 -1.49
CA ASN A 700 -11.10 -31.08 -2.61
C ASN A 700 -9.65 -31.03 -3.13
N LYS A 701 -9.08 -29.83 -3.29
CA LYS A 701 -7.67 -29.65 -3.65
C LYS A 701 -6.72 -30.19 -2.58
N THR A 702 -7.05 -30.01 -1.30
CA THR A 702 -6.27 -30.56 -0.18
C THR A 702 -6.31 -32.08 -0.20
N SER A 703 -7.47 -32.70 -0.44
CA SER A 703 -7.64 -34.15 -0.59
C SER A 703 -6.88 -34.71 -1.80
N ILE A 704 -6.87 -34.00 -2.93
CA ILE A 704 -6.05 -34.34 -4.10
C ILE A 704 -4.55 -34.25 -3.77
N ILE A 705 -4.10 -33.17 -3.12
CA ILE A 705 -2.71 -33.01 -2.69
C ILE A 705 -2.33 -34.10 -1.69
N GLU A 706 -3.20 -34.45 -0.74
CA GLU A 706 -3.00 -35.53 0.22
C GLU A 706 -2.87 -36.88 -0.49
N HIS A 707 -3.75 -37.17 -1.46
CA HIS A 707 -3.67 -38.36 -2.30
C HIS A 707 -2.31 -38.44 -3.04
N TYR A 708 -1.92 -37.37 -3.74
CA TYR A 708 -0.62 -37.31 -4.43
C TYR A 708 0.58 -37.35 -3.47
N VAL A 709 0.51 -36.75 -2.28
CA VAL A 709 1.58 -36.80 -1.28
C VAL A 709 1.69 -38.19 -0.65
N MET A 710 0.59 -38.89 -0.43
CA MET A 710 0.59 -40.30 -0.01
C MET A 710 1.17 -41.20 -1.11
N GLU A 711 0.73 -41.02 -2.36
CA GLU A 711 1.18 -41.83 -3.50
C GLU A 711 2.65 -41.54 -3.85
N SER A 712 3.13 -40.30 -3.66
CA SER A 712 4.55 -39.91 -3.77
C SER A 712 5.42 -40.44 -2.62
N ARG A 713 4.86 -40.65 -1.42
CA ARG A 713 5.56 -41.33 -0.32
C ARG A 713 5.65 -42.84 -0.55
N THR A 714 4.84 -43.41 -1.42
CA THR A 714 4.96 -44.78 -1.93
C THR A 714 5.77 -44.87 -3.23
N GLY A 715 7.01 -44.37 -3.20
CA GLY A 715 8.01 -44.71 -4.22
C GLY A 715 8.25 -46.23 -4.32
N PRO A 716 8.76 -46.75 -5.45
CA PRO A 716 8.76 -48.17 -5.77
C PRO A 716 9.69 -48.98 -4.85
N LYS A 717 9.14 -49.46 -3.73
CA LYS A 717 9.82 -50.40 -2.84
C LYS A 717 9.79 -51.80 -3.43
N HIS A 718 10.97 -52.33 -3.65
CA HIS A 718 11.23 -53.73 -3.95
C HIS A 718 10.41 -54.64 -3.02
N GLN A 719 9.64 -55.56 -3.60
CA GLN A 719 8.84 -56.50 -2.82
C GLN A 719 9.78 -57.42 -2.01
N SER A 720 9.64 -57.40 -0.68
CA SER A 720 10.07 -58.49 0.19
C SER A 720 8.81 -59.11 0.78
N SER A 721 8.73 -60.43 0.67
CA SER A 721 7.54 -61.21 1.05
C SER A 721 7.20 -61.04 2.53
N HIS A 722 5.93 -60.77 2.83
CA HIS A 722 5.27 -61.37 3.99
C HIS A 722 3.75 -61.41 3.77
N GLU A 723 3.16 -62.57 4.02
CA GLU A 723 1.71 -62.79 3.98
C GLU A 723 1.04 -62.13 5.18
N GLU A 724 -0.04 -61.37 4.98
CA GLU A 724 -1.15 -61.33 5.95
C GLU A 724 -2.50 -60.86 5.36
N LYS A 725 -3.45 -61.80 5.33
CA LYS A 725 -4.92 -61.70 5.24
C LYS A 725 -5.55 -60.43 4.64
N LEU A 726 -6.10 -60.60 3.44
CA LEU A 726 -6.99 -59.65 2.76
C LEU A 726 -8.28 -59.40 3.57
N SER A 727 -8.46 -58.16 4.04
CA SER A 727 -9.72 -57.69 4.62
C SER A 727 -10.72 -57.29 3.53
N LEU A 728 -11.97 -57.75 3.64
CA LEU A 728 -13.10 -57.45 2.75
C LEU A 728 -13.27 -55.96 2.42
N LYS A 729 -12.86 -55.07 3.33
CA LYS A 729 -12.91 -53.61 3.12
C LYS A 729 -12.06 -53.15 1.91
N LYS A 730 -10.87 -53.72 1.70
CA LYS A 730 -10.02 -53.41 0.54
C LYS A 730 -10.62 -53.86 -0.80
N VAL A 731 -11.44 -54.91 -0.80
CA VAL A 731 -12.15 -55.37 -2.01
C VAL A 731 -13.30 -54.39 -2.34
N MET A 732 -14.02 -53.92 -1.33
CA MET A 732 -15.05 -52.88 -1.51
C MET A 732 -14.46 -51.57 -2.04
N ASP A 733 -13.32 -51.11 -1.47
CA ASP A 733 -12.65 -49.89 -1.91
C ASP A 733 -12.10 -50.00 -3.35
N LEU A 734 -11.66 -51.20 -3.78
CA LEU A 734 -11.26 -51.47 -5.17
C LEU A 734 -12.45 -51.45 -6.14
N VAL A 735 -13.62 -51.97 -5.74
CA VAL A 735 -14.85 -51.92 -6.55
C VAL A 735 -15.35 -50.48 -6.70
N ASN A 736 -15.32 -49.67 -5.63
CA ASN A 736 -15.70 -48.25 -5.72
C ASN A 736 -14.71 -47.43 -6.57
N ARG A 737 -13.38 -47.61 -6.42
CA ARG A 737 -12.38 -46.97 -7.31
C ARG A 737 -12.61 -47.31 -8.79
N GLY A 738 -13.10 -48.51 -9.10
CA GLY A 738 -13.49 -48.90 -10.46
C GLY A 738 -14.68 -48.10 -11.01
N SER A 739 -15.66 -47.78 -10.16
CA SER A 739 -16.80 -46.92 -10.52
C SER A 739 -16.36 -45.49 -10.78
N ASP A 740 -15.54 -44.91 -9.90
CA ASP A 740 -15.05 -43.53 -10.03
C ASP A 740 -14.19 -43.36 -11.31
N HIS A 741 -13.34 -44.33 -11.62
CA HIS A 741 -12.52 -44.28 -12.83
C HIS A 741 -13.35 -44.44 -14.10
N ALA A 742 -14.36 -45.32 -14.10
CA ALA A 742 -15.31 -45.46 -15.20
C ALA A 742 -16.09 -44.14 -15.44
N GLN A 743 -16.55 -43.50 -14.36
CA GLN A 743 -17.27 -42.23 -14.42
C GLN A 743 -16.37 -41.08 -14.90
N GLN A 744 -15.11 -41.04 -14.44
CA GLN A 744 -14.10 -40.10 -14.94
C GLN A 744 -13.83 -40.28 -16.44
N THR A 745 -13.74 -41.53 -16.95
CA THR A 745 -13.63 -41.76 -18.40
C THR A 745 -14.91 -41.41 -19.16
N GLN A 746 -16.10 -41.56 -18.59
CA GLN A 746 -17.34 -41.10 -19.24
C GLN A 746 -17.41 -39.57 -19.32
N ASP A 747 -17.02 -38.87 -18.26
CA ASP A 747 -17.01 -37.39 -18.25
C ASP A 747 -15.88 -36.82 -19.14
N MET A 748 -14.74 -37.51 -19.24
CA MET A 748 -13.69 -37.17 -20.20
C MET A 748 -14.15 -37.39 -21.65
N ASN A 749 -14.85 -38.50 -21.94
CA ASN A 749 -15.44 -38.74 -23.26
C ASN A 749 -16.54 -37.72 -23.59
N LYS A 750 -17.40 -37.33 -22.64
CA LYS A 750 -18.37 -36.23 -22.83
C LYS A 750 -17.69 -34.90 -23.13
N LYS A 751 -16.58 -34.57 -22.44
CA LYS A 751 -15.80 -33.35 -22.72
C LYS A 751 -15.12 -33.39 -24.09
N LEU A 752 -14.56 -34.54 -24.49
CA LEU A 752 -14.00 -34.74 -25.83
C LEU A 752 -15.08 -34.62 -26.90
N GLN A 753 -16.27 -35.19 -26.68
CA GLN A 753 -17.40 -35.07 -27.58
C GLN A 753 -17.89 -33.61 -27.69
N ALA A 754 -18.06 -32.90 -26.57
CA ALA A 754 -18.44 -31.49 -26.57
C ALA A 754 -17.37 -30.60 -27.27
N MET A 755 -16.08 -30.90 -27.08
CA MET A 755 -14.98 -30.20 -27.76
C MET A 755 -14.95 -30.51 -29.27
N LEU A 756 -15.29 -31.73 -29.68
CA LEU A 756 -15.45 -32.10 -31.09
C LEU A 756 -16.67 -31.40 -31.71
N GLU A 757 -17.80 -31.33 -31.01
CA GLU A 757 -19.00 -30.61 -31.44
C GLU A 757 -18.75 -29.09 -31.54
N GLU A 758 -18.01 -28.50 -30.59
CA GLU A 758 -17.56 -27.10 -30.63
C GLU A 758 -16.55 -26.85 -31.78
N THR A 759 -15.65 -27.80 -32.05
CA THR A 759 -14.68 -27.71 -33.15
C THR A 759 -15.34 -27.89 -34.52
N LEU A 760 -16.36 -28.74 -34.62
CA LEU A 760 -17.17 -28.93 -35.82
C LEU A 760 -18.05 -27.71 -36.11
N THR A 761 -18.69 -27.11 -35.10
CA THR A 761 -19.46 -25.87 -35.27
C THR A 761 -18.57 -24.68 -35.61
N LYS A 762 -17.37 -24.56 -35.01
CA LYS A 762 -16.37 -23.57 -35.44
C LYS A 762 -15.88 -23.80 -36.87
N ASN A 763 -15.61 -25.04 -37.28
CA ASN A 763 -15.25 -25.34 -38.67
C ASN A 763 -16.40 -25.02 -39.64
N MET A 764 -17.65 -25.34 -39.29
CA MET A 764 -18.83 -24.99 -40.08
C MET A 764 -18.94 -23.46 -40.27
N HIS A 765 -18.72 -22.68 -39.21
CA HIS A 765 -18.69 -21.22 -39.32
C HIS A 765 -17.48 -20.71 -40.12
N LEU A 766 -16.28 -21.26 -39.93
CA LEU A 766 -15.12 -20.95 -40.77
C LEU A 766 -15.37 -21.23 -42.25
N GLN A 767 -16.04 -22.34 -42.57
CA GLN A 767 -16.40 -22.72 -43.93
C GLN A 767 -17.47 -21.79 -44.52
N GLN A 768 -18.47 -21.38 -43.72
CA GLN A 768 -19.44 -20.34 -44.09
C GLN A 768 -18.76 -18.97 -44.32
N HIS A 769 -17.79 -18.60 -43.48
CA HIS A 769 -17.05 -17.34 -43.62
C HIS A 769 -16.15 -17.36 -44.88
N LEU A 770 -15.48 -18.48 -45.16
CA LEU A 770 -14.74 -18.70 -46.41
C LEU A 770 -15.65 -18.66 -47.63
N GLU A 771 -16.85 -19.22 -47.56
CA GLU A 771 -17.82 -19.18 -48.64
C GLU A 771 -18.37 -17.77 -48.87
N LEU A 772 -18.67 -17.01 -47.80
CA LEU A 772 -19.04 -15.60 -47.89
C LEU A 772 -17.91 -14.72 -48.46
N MET A 773 -16.66 -14.95 -48.02
CA MET A 773 -15.49 -14.27 -48.59
C MET A 773 -15.27 -14.63 -50.06
N SER A 774 -15.46 -15.90 -50.45
CA SER A 774 -15.41 -16.34 -51.85
C SER A 774 -16.48 -15.66 -52.70
N GLN A 775 -17.73 -15.62 -52.21
CA GLN A 775 -18.82 -14.89 -52.86
C GLN A 775 -18.53 -13.40 -53.00
N GLU A 776 -17.91 -12.78 -51.98
CA GLU A 776 -17.50 -11.38 -52.00
C GLU A 776 -16.35 -11.12 -52.97
N VAL A 777 -15.34 -11.99 -53.05
CA VAL A 777 -14.28 -11.94 -54.06
C VAL A 777 -14.86 -12.09 -55.47
N VAL A 778 -15.83 -12.99 -55.69
CA VAL A 778 -16.54 -13.14 -56.97
C VAL A 778 -17.40 -11.90 -57.28
N ARG A 779 -18.02 -11.27 -56.28
CA ARG A 779 -18.79 -10.01 -56.43
C ARG A 779 -17.88 -8.85 -56.82
N LEU A 780 -16.73 -8.71 -56.15
CA LEU A 780 -15.72 -7.70 -56.44
C LEU A 780 -15.07 -7.93 -57.81
N SER A 781 -14.76 -9.19 -58.17
CA SER A 781 -14.28 -9.56 -59.51
C SER A 781 -15.26 -9.18 -60.62
N LYS A 782 -16.57 -9.38 -60.41
CA LYS A 782 -17.63 -8.94 -61.34
C LYS A 782 -17.80 -7.43 -61.42
N LEU A 783 -17.40 -6.68 -60.39
CA LEU A 783 -17.40 -5.20 -60.39
C LEU A 783 -16.10 -4.60 -60.95
N SER A 784 -15.00 -5.36 -60.95
CA SER A 784 -13.67 -4.94 -61.41
C SER A 784 -13.46 -5.06 -62.92
N ALA A 785 -14.51 -5.34 -63.71
CA ALA A 785 -14.43 -5.55 -65.17
C ALA A 785 -15.01 -4.36 -65.96
N PRO A 786 -14.19 -3.35 -66.35
CA PRO A 786 -14.61 -2.33 -67.30
C PRO A 786 -14.65 -2.87 -68.74
N ALA A 787 -15.64 -2.44 -69.52
CA ALA A 787 -15.90 -2.95 -70.86
C ALA A 787 -14.97 -2.35 -71.94
N ILE A 788 -14.41 -3.20 -72.82
CA ILE A 788 -13.77 -2.78 -74.08
C ILE A 788 -14.28 -3.61 -75.27
N ALA A 789 -14.92 -2.90 -76.21
CA ALA A 789 -15.02 -3.14 -77.67
C ALA A 789 -15.27 -4.56 -78.27
N ARG A 790 -16.56 -4.89 -78.40
CA ARG A 790 -17.26 -5.42 -79.61
C ARG A 790 -16.54 -5.30 -80.98
N ALA A 791 -16.33 -6.43 -81.70
CA ALA A 791 -16.57 -6.69 -83.15
C ALA A 791 -15.63 -7.77 -83.79
N PRO A 792 -15.99 -8.48 -84.89
CA PRO A 792 -15.48 -9.83 -85.20
C PRO A 792 -14.87 -10.00 -86.65
N PRO A 793 -15.05 -11.10 -87.44
CA PRO A 793 -13.93 -11.99 -87.84
C PRO A 793 -13.70 -12.20 -89.37
N ASP A 794 -12.51 -12.66 -89.79
CA ASP A 794 -12.24 -13.54 -90.97
C ASP A 794 -10.71 -13.85 -91.04
N ARG A 795 -10.21 -15.08 -91.25
CA ARG A 795 -10.17 -16.03 -92.39
C ARG A 795 -8.96 -15.89 -93.34
N SER A 796 -8.49 -17.07 -93.79
CA SER A 796 -7.64 -17.34 -94.96
C SER A 796 -6.13 -17.02 -94.83
N ALA A 797 -5.19 -17.76 -95.42
CA ALA A 797 -5.22 -19.11 -96.01
C ALA A 797 -3.79 -19.57 -96.45
N LYS A 798 -3.58 -20.91 -96.57
CA LYS A 798 -2.67 -21.60 -97.54
C LYS A 798 -1.14 -21.39 -97.39
N GLU A 799 -0.22 -22.27 -97.82
CA GLU A 799 -0.31 -23.66 -98.31
C GLU A 799 1.02 -24.43 -98.10
N ALA A 800 0.91 -25.69 -97.67
CA ALA A 800 1.55 -26.92 -98.18
C ALA A 800 3.05 -27.01 -98.61
N THR A 801 3.85 -27.75 -97.81
CA THR A 801 4.44 -29.12 -98.02
C THR A 801 4.32 -29.82 -99.41
N PRO A 802 4.96 -30.99 -99.73
CA PRO A 802 5.93 -31.91 -99.04
C PRO A 802 7.10 -32.30 -100.04
N PRO A 803 7.63 -33.55 -100.23
CA PRO A 803 7.58 -34.84 -99.48
C PRO A 803 8.88 -35.68 -99.36
N THR A 804 8.70 -36.86 -98.73
CA THR A 804 9.51 -38.11 -98.75
C THR A 804 10.37 -38.31 -97.48
N SER A 805 10.44 -39.47 -96.79
CA SER A 805 9.92 -40.85 -97.02
C SER A 805 9.22 -41.47 -95.76
N LEU A 806 9.31 -42.81 -95.60
CA LEU A 806 8.65 -43.77 -94.69
C LEU A 806 9.55 -45.06 -94.63
N PRO A 807 9.27 -46.16 -93.88
CA PRO A 807 8.76 -46.34 -92.50
C PRO A 807 9.43 -47.55 -91.75
N LEU A 808 8.70 -48.13 -90.76
CA LEU A 808 8.86 -49.40 -89.96
C LEU A 808 9.41 -49.19 -88.54
N ALA A 809 8.70 -49.38 -87.40
CA ALA A 809 7.57 -50.21 -86.96
C ALA A 809 7.90 -51.64 -86.48
N ALA A 810 7.75 -51.90 -85.16
CA ALA A 810 7.34 -53.17 -84.56
C ALA A 810 6.97 -52.99 -83.06
N THR A 811 5.93 -53.70 -82.61
CA THR A 811 5.38 -53.69 -81.23
C THR A 811 5.30 -55.12 -80.71
N THR A 812 5.46 -55.37 -79.39
CA THR A 812 5.05 -56.62 -78.71
C THR A 812 5.17 -56.47 -77.17
N ALA A 813 4.51 -57.25 -76.29
CA ALA A 813 3.06 -57.48 -76.09
C ALA A 813 2.82 -58.20 -74.74
N ALA A 814 1.64 -58.01 -74.09
CA ALA A 814 1.00 -58.87 -73.06
C ALA A 814 1.70 -59.05 -71.67
N SER A 815 1.05 -59.41 -70.53
CA SER A 815 -0.35 -59.31 -70.05
C SER A 815 -0.49 -59.77 -68.57
N LEU A 816 -1.24 -59.02 -67.73
CA LEU A 816 -2.10 -59.47 -66.57
C LEU A 816 -1.46 -60.19 -65.33
N PRO A 817 -2.14 -60.29 -64.15
CA PRO A 817 -3.12 -59.37 -63.52
C PRO A 817 -3.02 -59.17 -61.96
N SER A 818 -3.79 -58.19 -61.46
CA SER A 818 -4.48 -58.11 -60.13
C SER A 818 -3.72 -58.04 -58.79
N GLN A 819 -3.79 -56.87 -58.12
CA GLN A 819 -4.70 -56.63 -56.97
C GLN A 819 -4.97 -55.11 -56.77
N ILE A 820 -6.05 -54.78 -56.06
CA ILE A 820 -6.76 -53.48 -55.87
C ILE A 820 -7.02 -53.37 -54.33
N PRO A 821 -7.20 -52.21 -53.63
CA PRO A 821 -7.64 -50.86 -54.10
C PRO A 821 -6.93 -49.58 -53.54
N ASN A 822 -7.27 -48.44 -54.16
CA ASN A 822 -7.54 -47.08 -53.61
C ASN A 822 -6.40 -46.27 -52.96
N ASN A 823 -5.99 -45.13 -53.56
CA ASN A 823 -6.58 -43.77 -53.54
C ASN A 823 -6.21 -42.96 -52.27
N ASP A 824 -5.88 -41.66 -52.33
CA ASP A 824 -5.93 -40.71 -53.46
C ASP A 824 -4.87 -39.60 -53.34
N SER A 825 -4.72 -38.84 -54.43
CA SER A 825 -4.18 -37.47 -54.51
C SER A 825 -4.88 -36.51 -53.53
N SER A 826 -4.43 -35.30 -53.15
CA SER A 826 -3.35 -34.35 -53.54
C SER A 826 -3.10 -33.47 -52.27
N SER A 827 -2.13 -32.57 -52.10
CA SER A 827 -1.66 -31.47 -52.96
C SER A 827 -0.51 -30.69 -52.27
N ASP A 828 0.37 -30.08 -53.07
CA ASP A 828 0.98 -28.75 -52.89
C ASP A 828 1.60 -28.24 -51.57
N ARG A 829 2.90 -27.88 -51.73
CA ARG A 829 3.55 -26.56 -51.42
C ARG A 829 4.45 -26.36 -50.20
N ASP A 830 5.57 -25.72 -50.53
CA ASP A 830 6.34 -24.68 -49.84
C ASP A 830 6.83 -24.92 -48.40
N SER A 831 8.14 -25.15 -48.26
CA SER A 831 9.09 -24.04 -48.06
C SER A 831 10.44 -24.56 -47.53
N SER A 832 11.54 -24.19 -48.17
CA SER A 832 12.88 -24.27 -47.58
C SER A 832 13.39 -22.86 -47.40
N VAL A 833 13.35 -22.39 -46.16
CA VAL A 833 13.96 -21.12 -45.74
C VAL A 833 15.47 -21.32 -45.67
N ALA A 834 16.20 -20.49 -46.40
CA ALA A 834 17.64 -20.35 -46.28
C ALA A 834 17.96 -18.89 -45.90
N SER A 835 18.03 -18.62 -44.60
CA SER A 835 18.67 -17.43 -44.03
C SER A 835 20.18 -17.62 -44.17
N GLU A 836 20.90 -16.72 -44.83
CA GLU A 836 21.49 -15.51 -44.21
C GLU A 836 22.49 -15.84 -43.09
N GLU A 837 23.77 -15.88 -43.45
CA GLU A 837 24.84 -15.37 -42.58
C GLU A 837 25.65 -14.35 -43.39
N ASN A 838 25.57 -13.09 -42.97
CA ASN A 838 26.40 -12.01 -43.47
C ASN A 838 26.73 -11.14 -42.25
N PHE A 839 28.01 -11.01 -41.92
CA PHE A 839 28.47 -10.02 -40.94
C PHE A 839 29.75 -9.37 -41.45
N GLU A 840 29.71 -8.05 -41.58
CA GLU A 840 30.74 -7.26 -42.23
C GLU A 840 31.92 -6.97 -41.28
N VAL A 841 33.12 -6.92 -41.85
CA VAL A 841 34.29 -6.29 -41.21
C VAL A 841 34.39 -4.85 -41.72
N ILE A 842 34.21 -3.89 -40.82
CA ILE A 842 34.34 -2.45 -41.11
C ILE A 842 35.82 -2.07 -41.09
N SER A 843 36.27 -1.28 -42.08
CA SER A 843 37.56 -0.58 -42.07
C SER A 843 37.46 0.73 -42.85
N ASN A 844 37.58 1.86 -42.16
CA ASN A 844 37.41 3.20 -42.74
C ASN A 844 38.75 3.84 -43.15
N LEU A 845 38.77 4.39 -44.37
CA LEU A 845 39.31 5.69 -44.82
C LEU A 845 40.42 6.42 -44.03
N PRO A 846 41.38 7.00 -44.77
CA PRO A 846 42.11 8.21 -44.36
C PRO A 846 41.95 9.38 -45.35
N VAL A 847 41.67 10.60 -44.84
CA VAL A 847 41.92 11.89 -45.54
C VAL A 847 42.18 13.00 -44.50
N ASN A 848 43.31 13.72 -44.62
CA ASN A 848 43.46 15.20 -44.53
C ASN A 848 44.90 15.65 -44.19
N ASP A 849 45.49 16.38 -45.14
CA ASP A 849 46.25 17.65 -45.06
C ASP A 849 47.20 18.02 -43.88
N ASP A 850 48.44 18.31 -44.29
CA ASP A 850 49.47 19.28 -43.83
C ASP A 850 49.16 20.30 -42.70
N PRO A 851 50.16 20.67 -41.88
CA PRO A 851 50.92 21.90 -42.21
C PRO A 851 52.46 21.90 -41.92
N VAL A 852 53.14 22.87 -42.54
CA VAL A 852 54.60 23.13 -42.58
C VAL A 852 55.13 23.96 -41.39
N ILE A 853 56.23 23.52 -40.75
CA ILE A 853 57.30 24.31 -40.06
C ILE A 853 58.58 23.41 -40.12
N ILE A 854 59.68 23.69 -40.83
CA ILE A 854 60.77 24.71 -40.72
C ILE A 854 61.82 24.41 -39.62
N ASP A 855 63.11 24.48 -40.02
CA ASP A 855 64.39 24.31 -39.29
C ASP A 855 64.76 22.89 -38.76
N GLY A 856 65.99 22.36 -38.90
CA GLY A 856 67.16 22.85 -39.64
C GLY A 856 68.42 21.94 -39.52
N ASP A 857 69.31 22.04 -40.53
CA ASP A 857 70.76 21.80 -40.59
C ASP A 857 71.49 20.46 -40.26
N ASN A 858 72.60 20.30 -41.00
CA ASN A 858 73.73 19.35 -40.94
C ASN A 858 73.45 17.86 -41.26
N ILE A 859 73.99 17.25 -42.32
CA ILE A 859 75.33 17.32 -42.98
C ILE A 859 76.48 16.84 -42.06
N ASP A 860 76.92 15.59 -42.28
CA ASP A 860 78.33 15.25 -42.55
C ASP A 860 78.45 13.80 -43.10
N PHE A 861 78.94 13.67 -44.35
CA PHE A 861 80.22 13.05 -44.77
C PHE A 861 80.25 11.50 -44.81
N GLN A 862 80.21 10.91 -46.01
CA GLN A 862 81.36 10.51 -46.88
C GLN A 862 82.08 9.23 -46.39
N SER A 863 82.57 8.32 -47.26
CA SER A 863 82.86 8.41 -48.70
C SER A 863 82.25 7.28 -49.55
#